data_AF-A0A1J5J2X2-F1
#
_entry.id   AF-A0A1J5J2X2-F1
#
_cell.length_a   1.000
_cell.length_b   1.000
_cell.length_c   1.000
_cell.angle_alpha   90.00
_cell.angle_beta   90.00
_cell.angle_gamma   90.00
#
_symmetry.space_group_name_H-M   'P 1'
#
loop_
_entity.id
_entity.type
_entity.pdbx_description
1 polymer ?
#
loop_
_entity_poly.entity_id
_entity_poly.type
_entity_poly.pdbx_seq_one_letter_code
_entity_poly.pdbx_strand_id
1 'polypeptide(L)'
;MTTDDLHPFSNPGRTKLALVSRGLALPDGLPDASRYVAQANAAESVVDVRLPSGQFCTVPVGQPFTEASGFALRMVDGNAELHCGGEMQPVKLLEAPKYYRRKTRSGARMGSFSSLHDRLLMLHPLMGCGFFARPGMACGYCQYDSMLNQAEPPMRDPLELVEVVRAALAERDIDTVYLYNGASPGDDAGLSRLIPVIALLRKHLGHQQIALETVAPRNVQVIDDLYAAGLDIFVCNLEVNDAVRFTEVCPGKQQEGGQQAVWRALEHAQAVFRPGSVVSHLIVGLEPLSSTIEGMQKLIACGVVPLLTPFRPLPGTPLADCDLPSLDDVEQALLQQYELLTASQLPSHRLRDMGRVLTPMESGALVGQETMLHERISASSLGRKVHGWLDALRRHLRVHQSEAVDSEDAFGSAPAMDKRPMHVLVARRSFPLLALLLLFALTAMTMLQTSPEGLSEPGWRALLVFGLCLVLWITQLLPLPVTSMLGLALLPVLGVLPAGDIYSLFGNPAVFFILGAFALAAGIIRSGLSEQMALAVLDRMGTSPRRLLLTMLLLPALMACFMPEHAVVAVMLPIVWSVVRGLELPRGHSFTSGLFFALAWGAIIGGVLTLLGGARGPLAMAILQETTGSVFSFTDWTLASAPIVLGMLSVAAVLLLSFVEVSSIDMKGAIQRIDQKRLEIGRASWSARLMAVLMLCTMFGWVVFGETLGLAAIALLAVVLMFALRIAAWKEVQSQIDWGVIVMYGGAIAIAKSLEMTGAAAWIAQALWPAGLSGWGLLLLLGLMTLLLTEAISNTAAVAIMLPLALSMAGTAHLDPVSIALGIGIVSGFAFTLPMGTPANAMIYGTGYIELGRMVRMGLLLMLSTLVLFGLVTRFWWPVAGIG
;
A
#
# COMPACT_ATOMS: atom_id res chain seq x y z
N MET A 1 12.93 61.34 1.60
CA MET A 1 14.09 60.50 1.28
C MET A 1 14.67 60.05 2.60
N THR A 2 14.40 58.80 2.99
CA THR A 2 15.19 58.13 4.02
C THR A 2 16.61 57.97 3.49
N THR A 3 17.57 57.62 4.36
CA THR A 3 18.97 57.33 3.97
C THR A 3 19.10 56.24 2.89
N ASP A 4 18.02 55.50 2.61
CA ASP A 4 17.98 54.28 1.81
C ASP A 4 17.93 54.50 0.29
N ASP A 5 17.66 55.74 -0.18
CA ASP A 5 17.55 56.09 -1.60
C ASP A 5 18.86 56.68 -2.18
N LEU A 6 19.95 56.69 -1.41
CA LEU A 6 21.27 57.15 -1.86
C LEU A 6 21.99 55.96 -2.54
N HIS A 7 22.09 55.97 -3.87
CA HIS A 7 22.69 54.91 -4.70
C HIS A 7 21.96 53.55 -4.72
N PRO A 8 20.66 53.50 -5.07
CA PRO A 8 19.80 52.30 -5.02
C PRO A 8 20.24 51.15 -5.94
N PHE A 9 21.11 51.44 -6.91
CA PHE A 9 21.60 50.46 -7.91
C PHE A 9 23.02 49.95 -7.65
N SER A 10 23.67 50.39 -6.57
CA SER A 10 25.07 50.04 -6.26
C SER A 10 25.29 48.58 -5.84
N ASN A 11 24.31 47.96 -5.17
CA ASN A 11 24.33 46.56 -4.75
C ASN A 11 23.13 45.83 -5.35
N PRO A 12 23.32 44.87 -6.29
CA PRO A 12 22.22 44.16 -6.93
C PRO A 12 21.29 43.41 -5.96
N GLY A 13 21.84 42.82 -4.88
CA GLY A 13 21.05 42.15 -3.85
C GLY A 13 20.13 43.13 -3.11
N ARG A 14 20.66 44.32 -2.79
CA ARG A 14 19.89 45.40 -2.14
C ARG A 14 18.85 45.99 -3.09
N THR A 15 19.17 46.14 -4.38
CA THR A 15 18.21 46.53 -5.42
C THR A 15 17.06 45.53 -5.53
N LYS A 16 17.36 44.22 -5.59
CA LYS A 16 16.33 43.15 -5.60
C LYS A 16 15.47 43.21 -4.34
N LEU A 17 16.10 43.35 -3.17
CA LEU A 17 15.40 43.46 -1.89
C LEU A 17 14.43 44.65 -1.87
N ALA A 18 14.88 45.83 -2.33
CA ALA A 18 14.09 47.04 -2.37
C ALA A 18 12.91 46.92 -3.34
N LEU A 19 13.16 46.47 -4.58
CA LEU A 19 12.11 46.26 -5.58
C LEU A 19 11.06 45.27 -5.10
N VAL A 20 11.47 44.15 -4.51
CA VAL A 20 10.51 43.15 -4.07
C VAL A 20 9.78 43.62 -2.81
N SER A 21 10.41 44.34 -1.89
CA SER A 21 9.76 44.77 -0.64
C SER A 21 8.86 45.98 -0.81
N ARG A 22 9.29 46.98 -1.60
CA ARG A 22 8.57 48.26 -1.82
C ARG A 22 7.74 48.26 -3.10
N GLY A 23 7.99 47.32 -4.01
CA GLY A 23 7.37 47.30 -5.31
C GLY A 23 7.77 48.47 -6.19
N LEU A 24 6.98 48.69 -7.23
CA LEU A 24 7.32 49.64 -8.27
C LEU A 24 6.11 50.46 -8.73
N ALA A 25 6.33 51.77 -8.89
CA ALA A 25 5.37 52.71 -9.42
C ALA A 25 5.38 52.69 -10.96
N LEU A 26 4.19 52.75 -11.56
CA LEU A 26 3.99 52.80 -13.02
C LEU A 26 3.37 54.15 -13.42
N PRO A 27 4.12 55.27 -13.32
CA PRO A 27 3.56 56.61 -13.50
C PRO A 27 2.95 56.83 -14.89
N ASP A 28 3.57 56.27 -15.93
CA ASP A 28 3.15 56.40 -17.33
C ASP A 28 2.34 55.17 -17.81
N GLY A 29 2.09 54.20 -16.93
CA GLY A 29 1.61 52.87 -17.30
C GLY A 29 2.63 52.06 -18.12
N LEU A 30 2.27 50.82 -18.47
CA LEU A 30 3.06 49.99 -19.39
C LEU A 30 2.36 49.86 -20.74
N PRO A 31 3.06 50.08 -21.87
CA PRO A 31 2.53 49.76 -23.19
C PRO A 31 2.28 48.25 -23.28
N ASP A 32 1.08 47.86 -23.72
CA ASP A 32 0.62 46.47 -23.66
C ASP A 32 0.74 45.86 -22.25
N ALA A 33 0.22 46.54 -21.23
CA ALA A 33 0.24 46.04 -19.85
C ALA A 33 -0.18 44.55 -19.72
N SER A 34 -1.14 44.08 -20.54
CA SER A 34 -1.55 42.67 -20.58
C SER A 34 -0.45 41.66 -20.95
N ARG A 35 0.62 42.11 -21.63
CA ARG A 35 1.79 41.31 -22.06
C ARG A 35 2.80 41.10 -20.93
N TYR A 36 2.95 42.08 -20.04
CA TYR A 36 4.01 42.11 -19.04
C TYR A 36 3.52 42.02 -17.60
N VAL A 37 2.31 42.51 -17.32
CA VAL A 37 1.69 42.45 -16.00
C VAL A 37 0.98 41.10 -15.86
N ALA A 38 1.46 40.28 -14.93
CA ALA A 38 0.80 39.06 -14.53
C ALA A 38 -0.23 39.38 -13.43
N GLN A 39 -1.51 39.07 -13.71
CA GLN A 39 -2.60 39.17 -12.74
C GLN A 39 -3.13 37.77 -12.42
N ALA A 40 -2.90 37.32 -11.19
CA ALA A 40 -3.51 36.12 -10.62
C ALA A 40 -4.56 36.53 -9.58
N ASN A 41 -5.69 35.82 -9.51
CA ASN A 41 -6.82 36.21 -8.64
C ASN A 41 -6.51 36.08 -7.14
N ALA A 42 -5.38 35.46 -6.77
CA ALA A 42 -4.96 35.18 -5.39
C ALA A 42 -3.57 35.76 -5.05
N ALA A 43 -2.98 36.56 -5.93
CA ALA A 43 -1.68 37.19 -5.72
C ALA A 43 -1.69 38.65 -6.21
N GLU A 44 -0.75 39.44 -5.72
CA GLU A 44 -0.54 40.82 -6.19
C GLU A 44 -0.31 40.84 -7.71
N SER A 45 -0.67 41.94 -8.37
CA SER A 45 -0.24 42.16 -9.75
C SER A 45 1.27 42.33 -9.75
N VAL A 46 1.96 41.61 -10.64
CA VAL A 46 3.42 41.61 -10.66
C VAL A 46 3.97 41.81 -12.06
N VAL A 47 5.19 42.32 -12.11
CA VAL A 47 6.02 42.44 -13.32
C VAL A 47 7.32 41.69 -13.08
N ASP A 48 7.70 40.84 -14.02
CA ASP A 48 8.97 40.12 -13.96
C ASP A 48 10.07 40.93 -14.63
N VAL A 49 11.11 41.24 -13.86
CA VAL A 49 12.25 42.06 -14.26
C VAL A 49 13.53 41.27 -14.09
N ARG A 50 14.44 41.37 -15.06
CA ARG A 50 15.81 40.87 -14.95
C ARG A 50 16.78 42.04 -14.86
N LEU A 51 17.50 42.11 -13.74
CA LEU A 51 18.53 43.12 -13.47
C LEU A 51 19.76 42.89 -14.36
N PRO A 52 20.62 43.90 -14.60
CA PRO A 52 21.88 43.75 -15.32
C PRO A 52 22.83 42.70 -14.72
N SER A 53 22.74 42.49 -13.41
CA SER A 53 23.48 41.43 -12.69
C SER A 53 23.02 40.00 -13.07
N GLY A 54 21.92 39.87 -13.83
CA GLY A 54 21.30 38.61 -14.18
C GLY A 54 20.24 38.13 -13.20
N GLN A 55 20.11 38.76 -12.03
CA GLN A 55 19.11 38.40 -11.01
C GLN A 55 17.68 38.60 -11.53
N PHE A 56 16.82 37.61 -11.26
CA PHE A 56 15.40 37.67 -11.55
C PHE A 56 14.63 38.23 -10.35
N CYS A 57 13.72 39.16 -10.63
CA CYS A 57 12.87 39.82 -9.64
C CYS A 57 11.42 39.79 -10.12
N THR A 58 10.53 39.16 -9.34
CA THR A 58 9.08 39.37 -9.51
C THR A 58 8.66 40.53 -8.63
N VAL A 59 8.32 41.66 -9.25
CA VAL A 59 8.12 42.95 -8.56
C VAL A 59 6.63 43.25 -8.47
N PRO A 60 6.07 43.54 -7.26
CA PRO A 60 4.67 43.92 -7.12
C PRO A 60 4.40 45.32 -7.67
N VAL A 61 3.25 45.49 -8.32
CA VAL A 61 2.77 46.74 -8.92
C VAL A 61 1.27 46.92 -8.70
N GLY A 62 0.78 48.16 -8.81
CA GLY A 62 -0.66 48.46 -8.81
C GLY A 62 -1.35 48.34 -7.44
N GLN A 63 -0.58 48.42 -6.35
CA GLN A 63 -1.07 48.54 -4.98
C GLN A 63 -0.73 49.93 -4.41
N PRO A 64 -1.45 50.44 -3.40
CA PRO A 64 -1.18 51.76 -2.82
C PRO A 64 0.28 51.94 -2.36
N PHE A 65 0.88 50.92 -1.74
CA PHE A 65 2.26 50.97 -1.29
C PHE A 65 3.27 50.97 -2.45
N THR A 66 2.92 50.39 -3.60
CA THR A 66 3.78 50.36 -4.80
C THR A 66 3.74 51.68 -5.55
N GLU A 67 2.61 52.40 -5.51
CA GLU A 67 2.48 53.74 -6.10
C GLU A 67 3.28 54.78 -5.30
N ALA A 68 3.38 54.57 -3.98
CA ALA A 68 4.24 55.35 -3.10
C ALA A 68 5.73 54.93 -3.13
N SER A 69 6.10 53.93 -3.95
CA SER A 69 7.48 53.46 -4.05
C SER A 69 8.39 54.54 -4.64
N GLY A 70 9.62 54.64 -4.11
CA GLY A 70 10.68 55.47 -4.70
C GLY A 70 11.19 54.94 -6.06
N PHE A 71 10.84 53.70 -6.42
CA PHE A 71 11.18 53.09 -7.71
C PHE A 71 10.05 53.27 -8.72
N ALA A 72 10.37 53.86 -9.86
CA ALA A 72 9.47 53.96 -11.00
C ALA A 72 10.02 53.21 -12.22
N LEU A 73 9.18 52.47 -12.94
CA LEU A 73 9.54 51.90 -14.24
C LEU A 73 9.04 52.82 -15.35
N ARG A 74 9.94 53.18 -16.26
CA ARG A 74 9.63 53.96 -17.45
C ARG A 74 10.07 53.22 -18.71
N MET A 75 9.32 53.43 -19.79
CA MET A 75 9.67 52.94 -21.12
C MET A 75 10.25 54.10 -21.93
N VAL A 76 11.53 54.05 -22.24
CA VAL A 76 12.25 55.07 -23.03
C VAL A 76 12.78 54.41 -24.29
N ASP A 77 12.37 54.90 -25.47
CA ASP A 77 12.75 54.35 -26.79
C ASP A 77 12.57 52.83 -26.93
N GLY A 78 11.57 52.26 -26.25
CA GLY A 78 11.27 50.83 -26.27
C GLY A 78 12.07 49.97 -25.28
N ASN A 79 12.98 50.58 -24.52
CA ASN A 79 13.72 49.93 -23.43
C ASN A 79 13.08 50.24 -22.07
N ALA A 80 13.17 49.28 -21.14
CA ALA A 80 12.65 49.43 -19.80
C ALA A 80 13.75 49.94 -18.86
N GLU A 81 13.47 51.02 -18.13
CA GLU A 81 14.42 51.66 -17.21
C GLU A 81 13.81 51.82 -15.82
N LEU A 82 14.55 51.43 -14.79
CA LEU A 82 14.23 51.74 -13.39
C LEU A 82 14.79 53.10 -13.02
N HIS A 83 13.97 53.95 -12.42
CA HIS A 83 14.32 55.29 -11.95
C HIS A 83 14.09 55.37 -10.44
N CYS A 84 15.11 55.78 -9.68
CA CYS A 84 15.00 55.98 -8.22
C CYS A 84 16.07 56.99 -7.76
N GLY A 85 15.70 57.94 -6.89
CA GLY A 85 16.67 58.87 -6.30
C GLY A 85 17.44 59.77 -7.28
N GLY A 86 16.98 59.92 -8.52
CA GLY A 86 17.70 60.64 -9.59
C GLY A 86 18.68 59.77 -10.40
N GLU A 87 18.83 58.50 -10.04
CA GLU A 87 19.59 57.50 -10.80
C GLU A 87 18.69 56.69 -11.72
N MET A 88 19.30 56.08 -12.76
CA MET A 88 18.63 55.19 -13.69
C MET A 88 19.42 53.89 -13.90
N GLN A 89 18.70 52.77 -14.02
CA GLN A 89 19.28 51.47 -14.37
C GLN A 89 18.46 50.79 -15.47
N PRO A 90 19.07 50.41 -16.61
CA PRO A 90 18.37 49.66 -17.64
C PRO A 90 18.05 48.26 -17.13
N VAL A 91 16.84 47.78 -17.42
CA VAL A 91 16.39 46.44 -17.02
C VAL A 91 15.71 45.72 -18.18
N LYS A 92 15.68 44.39 -18.09
CA LYS A 92 14.95 43.58 -19.07
C LYS A 92 13.60 43.14 -18.51
N LEU A 93 12.54 43.62 -19.13
CA LEU A 93 11.17 43.17 -18.87
C LEU A 93 10.96 41.77 -19.45
N LEU A 94 10.32 40.87 -18.70
CA LEU A 94 9.97 39.52 -19.15
C LEU A 94 8.47 39.44 -19.42
N GLU A 95 8.10 38.78 -20.51
CA GLU A 95 6.69 38.54 -20.84
C GLU A 95 6.05 37.59 -19.82
N ALA A 96 4.80 37.90 -19.46
CA ALA A 96 3.98 37.00 -18.67
C ALA A 96 3.78 35.65 -19.39
N PRO A 97 3.80 34.51 -18.67
CA PRO A 97 3.65 33.20 -19.28
C PRO A 97 2.39 33.07 -20.14
N LYS A 98 2.56 32.58 -21.37
CA LYS A 98 1.48 32.42 -22.36
C LYS A 98 0.41 31.44 -21.87
N TYR A 99 0.81 30.42 -21.11
CA TYR A 99 -0.14 29.46 -20.55
C TYR A 99 -1.17 30.10 -19.62
N TYR A 100 -0.88 31.24 -18.99
CA TYR A 100 -1.86 31.93 -18.12
C TYR A 100 -3.18 32.23 -18.83
N ARG A 101 -3.15 32.49 -20.14
CA ARG A 101 -4.33 32.83 -20.94
C ARG A 101 -5.11 31.60 -21.43
N ARG A 102 -4.54 30.39 -21.29
CA ARG A 102 -5.20 29.14 -21.68
C ARG A 102 -6.30 28.78 -20.68
N LYS A 103 -7.27 28.00 -21.14
CA LYS A 103 -8.33 27.44 -20.31
C LYS A 103 -8.06 25.97 -20.02
N THR A 104 -8.41 25.53 -18.81
CA THR A 104 -8.46 24.12 -18.41
C THR A 104 -9.71 23.45 -18.99
N ARG A 105 -9.84 22.14 -18.77
CA ARG A 105 -11.04 21.35 -19.09
C ARG A 105 -12.35 21.90 -18.51
N SER A 106 -12.34 22.51 -17.33
CA SER A 106 -13.56 23.12 -16.74
C SER A 106 -13.87 24.50 -17.33
N GLY A 107 -12.97 25.05 -18.15
CA GLY A 107 -13.06 26.40 -18.67
C GLY A 107 -12.39 27.48 -17.80
N ALA A 108 -11.80 27.12 -16.64
CA ALA A 108 -11.07 28.06 -15.80
C ALA A 108 -9.78 28.54 -16.50
N ARG A 109 -9.46 29.84 -16.37
CA ARG A 109 -8.21 30.41 -16.88
C ARG A 109 -7.05 29.89 -16.03
N MET A 110 -6.02 29.29 -16.63
CA MET A 110 -4.90 28.68 -15.88
C MET A 110 -4.23 29.69 -14.92
N GLY A 111 -3.96 30.91 -15.39
CA GLY A 111 -3.38 31.98 -14.55
C GLY A 111 -4.29 32.52 -13.43
N SER A 112 -5.53 32.02 -13.27
CA SER A 112 -6.39 32.43 -12.16
C SER A 112 -6.06 31.72 -10.84
N PHE A 113 -5.32 30.62 -10.88
CA PHE A 113 -4.96 29.82 -9.70
C PHE A 113 -3.53 29.26 -9.76
N SER A 114 -2.71 29.81 -10.65
CA SER A 114 -1.28 29.49 -10.74
C SER A 114 -0.48 30.75 -10.96
N SER A 115 0.69 30.83 -10.36
CA SER A 115 1.70 31.83 -10.68
C SER A 115 3.08 31.21 -10.80
N LEU A 116 3.90 31.74 -11.69
CA LEU A 116 5.26 31.28 -11.94
C LEU A 116 6.22 32.39 -11.55
N HIS A 117 7.14 32.08 -10.64
CA HIS A 117 8.21 32.96 -10.18
C HIS A 117 9.55 32.32 -10.54
N ASP A 118 10.18 32.78 -11.62
CA ASP A 118 11.35 32.15 -12.25
C ASP A 118 11.15 30.65 -12.53
N ARG A 119 11.60 29.79 -11.60
CA ARG A 119 11.54 28.31 -11.67
C ARG A 119 10.60 27.70 -10.64
N LEU A 120 9.86 28.52 -9.90
CA LEU A 120 8.87 28.14 -8.88
C LEU A 120 7.46 28.32 -9.43
N LEU A 121 6.77 27.21 -9.67
CA LEU A 121 5.36 27.21 -10.05
C LEU A 121 4.49 27.08 -8.80
N MET A 122 3.81 28.15 -8.40
CA MET A 122 2.82 28.13 -7.34
C MET A 122 1.45 27.73 -7.89
N LEU A 123 0.75 26.86 -7.17
CA LEU A 123 -0.60 26.40 -7.47
C LEU A 123 -1.47 26.53 -6.22
N HIS A 124 -2.75 26.86 -6.42
CA HIS A 124 -3.73 26.96 -5.36
C HIS A 124 -4.78 25.84 -5.50
N PRO A 125 -4.62 24.69 -4.81
CA PRO A 125 -5.54 23.56 -4.93
C PRO A 125 -6.92 23.86 -4.34
N LEU A 126 -6.96 24.56 -3.21
CA LEU A 126 -8.19 25.05 -2.61
C LEU A 126 -8.60 26.39 -3.20
N MET A 127 -9.89 26.64 -3.31
CA MET A 127 -10.44 27.91 -3.77
C MET A 127 -10.62 28.88 -2.59
N GLY A 128 -9.58 29.08 -1.79
CA GLY A 128 -9.53 30.00 -0.63
C GLY A 128 -9.20 29.29 0.69
N CYS A 129 -9.32 30.04 1.80
CA CYS A 129 -9.06 29.55 3.16
C CYS A 129 -10.32 29.61 4.04
N GLY A 130 -10.62 28.53 4.76
CA GLY A 130 -11.81 28.39 5.60
C GLY A 130 -11.88 29.37 6.78
N PHE A 131 -10.77 30.02 7.14
CA PHE A 131 -10.76 31.08 8.17
C PHE A 131 -11.51 32.34 7.73
N PHE A 132 -11.62 32.62 6.43
CA PHE A 132 -12.37 33.79 5.93
C PHE A 132 -13.89 33.61 6.09
N ALA A 133 -14.38 32.37 6.07
CA ALA A 133 -15.79 32.06 6.26
C ALA A 133 -16.27 32.22 7.71
N ARG A 134 -15.36 32.41 8.66
CA ARG A 134 -15.68 32.57 10.08
C ARG A 134 -15.32 33.99 10.55
N PRO A 135 -16.28 34.78 11.06
CA PRO A 135 -16.02 36.14 11.49
C PRO A 135 -14.86 36.21 12.51
N GLY A 136 -13.89 37.10 12.24
CA GLY A 136 -12.76 37.35 13.14
C GLY A 136 -11.67 36.25 13.16
N MET A 137 -11.72 35.26 12.27
CA MET A 137 -10.69 34.21 12.21
C MET A 137 -9.64 34.40 11.11
N ALA A 138 -9.88 35.27 10.12
CA ALA A 138 -8.92 35.57 9.07
C ALA A 138 -7.63 36.19 9.64
N CYS A 139 -6.48 35.84 9.06
CA CYS A 139 -5.22 36.47 9.43
C CYS A 139 -5.21 37.94 9.00
N GLY A 140 -4.76 38.85 9.88
CA GLY A 140 -4.85 40.31 9.69
C GLY A 140 -4.06 40.86 8.49
N TYR A 141 -3.16 40.08 7.90
CA TYR A 141 -2.34 40.44 6.73
C TYR A 141 -2.74 39.70 5.44
N CYS A 142 -3.65 38.73 5.50
CA CYS A 142 -3.88 37.77 4.40
C CYS A 142 -5.08 38.17 3.53
N GLN A 143 -4.98 37.93 2.23
CA GLN A 143 -6.08 38.11 1.25
C GLN A 143 -6.45 36.79 0.53
N TYR A 144 -6.13 35.63 1.09
CA TYR A 144 -6.47 34.33 0.48
C TYR A 144 -7.93 33.94 0.73
N ASP A 145 -8.83 34.87 0.39
CA ASP A 145 -10.27 34.74 0.53
C ASP A 145 -10.86 33.82 -0.56
N SER A 146 -11.95 33.14 -0.21
CA SER A 146 -12.77 32.39 -1.16
C SER A 146 -13.91 33.29 -1.64
N MET A 147 -14.07 33.46 -2.96
CA MET A 147 -15.30 34.09 -3.51
C MET A 147 -16.60 33.36 -3.10
N LEU A 148 -16.49 32.12 -2.59
CA LEU A 148 -17.63 31.30 -2.15
C LEU A 148 -17.89 31.40 -0.65
N ASN A 149 -16.95 31.97 0.12
CA ASN A 149 -17.02 32.17 1.57
C ASN A 149 -17.48 30.93 2.36
N GLN A 150 -16.94 29.75 2.01
CA GLN A 150 -17.29 28.47 2.64
C GLN A 150 -16.26 28.06 3.69
N ALA A 151 -16.73 27.53 4.83
CA ALA A 151 -15.87 27.06 5.91
C ALA A 151 -14.94 25.92 5.48
N GLU A 152 -15.42 25.02 4.61
CA GLU A 152 -14.62 24.05 3.88
C GLU A 152 -14.51 24.51 2.42
N PRO A 153 -13.38 25.12 2.01
CA PRO A 153 -13.21 25.57 0.64
C PRO A 153 -13.30 24.40 -0.35
N PRO A 154 -13.95 24.59 -1.51
CA PRO A 154 -13.94 23.57 -2.55
C PRO A 154 -12.52 23.39 -3.10
N MET A 155 -12.21 22.15 -3.45
CA MET A 155 -10.95 21.77 -4.06
C MET A 155 -11.13 21.74 -5.57
N ARG A 156 -10.13 22.25 -6.28
CA ARG A 156 -10.06 22.14 -7.74
C ARG A 156 -9.89 20.70 -8.17
N ASP A 157 -10.40 20.36 -9.35
CA ASP A 157 -10.19 19.04 -9.92
C ASP A 157 -8.67 18.78 -10.04
N PRO A 158 -8.14 17.69 -9.44
CA PRO A 158 -6.73 17.34 -9.50
C PRO A 158 -6.17 17.31 -10.93
N LEU A 159 -6.98 16.94 -11.92
CA LEU A 159 -6.56 16.89 -13.33
C LEU A 159 -6.33 18.29 -13.93
N GLU A 160 -7.02 19.31 -13.44
CA GLU A 160 -6.78 20.70 -13.86
C GLU A 160 -5.43 21.21 -13.37
N LEU A 161 -5.05 20.86 -12.14
CA LEU A 161 -3.73 21.21 -11.59
C LEU A 161 -2.63 20.58 -12.45
N VAL A 162 -2.82 19.34 -12.91
CA VAL A 162 -1.91 18.66 -13.83
C VAL A 162 -1.85 19.34 -15.20
N GLU A 163 -2.98 19.78 -15.75
CA GLU A 163 -3.01 20.52 -17.02
C GLU A 163 -2.16 21.79 -16.94
N VAL A 164 -2.27 22.54 -15.84
CA VAL A 164 -1.45 23.72 -15.59
C VAL A 164 0.03 23.37 -15.50
N VAL A 165 0.38 22.36 -14.69
CA VAL A 165 1.78 21.93 -14.53
C VAL A 165 2.39 21.54 -15.87
N ARG A 166 1.68 20.77 -16.69
CA ARG A 166 2.16 20.38 -18.02
C ARG A 166 2.30 21.57 -18.96
N ALA A 167 1.36 22.51 -18.92
CA ALA A 167 1.42 23.71 -19.75
C ALA A 167 2.59 24.62 -19.36
N ALA A 168 2.85 24.76 -18.05
CA ALA A 168 3.94 25.55 -17.52
C ALA A 168 5.32 24.91 -17.81
N LEU A 169 5.46 23.59 -17.63
CA LEU A 169 6.67 22.82 -17.96
C LEU A 169 7.01 22.86 -19.45
N ALA A 170 6.01 23.00 -20.33
CA ALA A 170 6.23 23.12 -21.76
C ALA A 170 6.77 24.50 -22.17
N GLU A 171 6.65 25.51 -21.31
CA GLU A 171 7.03 26.90 -21.60
C GLU A 171 8.30 27.34 -20.86
N ARG A 172 8.50 26.87 -19.62
CA ARG A 172 9.60 27.28 -18.73
C ARG A 172 10.18 26.08 -17.99
N ASP A 173 11.45 26.19 -17.62
CA ASP A 173 12.16 25.18 -16.85
C ASP A 173 11.82 25.33 -15.36
N ILE A 174 10.90 24.50 -14.86
CA ILE A 174 10.39 24.53 -13.49
C ILE A 174 11.17 23.53 -12.65
N ASP A 175 11.61 23.97 -11.48
CA ASP A 175 12.32 23.13 -10.51
C ASP A 175 11.40 22.68 -9.37
N THR A 176 10.56 23.58 -8.88
CA THR A 176 9.66 23.33 -7.74
C THR A 176 8.22 23.69 -8.09
N VAL A 177 7.31 22.75 -7.85
CA VAL A 177 5.87 23.00 -7.81
C VAL A 177 5.44 23.19 -6.36
N TYR A 178 4.91 24.36 -6.05
CA TYR A 178 4.57 24.80 -4.71
C TYR A 178 3.05 24.86 -4.56
N LEU A 179 2.51 23.98 -3.73
CA LEU A 179 1.09 23.94 -3.41
C LEU A 179 0.82 24.87 -2.23
N TYR A 180 0.10 25.95 -2.50
CA TYR A 180 -0.32 26.90 -1.47
C TYR A 180 -1.71 26.51 -0.96
N ASN A 181 -1.79 26.00 0.27
CA ASN A 181 -3.03 25.45 0.84
C ASN A 181 -3.60 26.34 1.96
N GLY A 182 -4.92 26.53 1.92
CA GLY A 182 -5.67 27.18 3.00
C GLY A 182 -6.08 26.20 4.10
N ALA A 183 -6.66 26.72 5.19
CA ALA A 183 -7.26 25.88 6.22
C ALA A 183 -8.60 25.31 5.76
N SER A 184 -8.88 24.07 6.14
CA SER A 184 -10.18 23.42 6.05
C SER A 184 -10.58 22.88 7.43
N PRO A 185 -11.87 22.73 7.76
CA PRO A 185 -12.32 22.18 9.04
C PRO A 185 -11.90 20.70 9.16
N GLY A 186 -11.53 20.27 10.36
CA GLY A 186 -11.12 18.91 10.65
C GLY A 186 -9.73 18.84 11.28
N ASP A 187 -9.38 17.67 11.83
CA ASP A 187 -8.12 17.49 12.56
C ASP A 187 -6.88 17.50 11.66
N ASP A 188 -7.02 17.29 10.36
CA ASP A 188 -5.93 17.27 9.39
C ASP A 188 -5.82 18.56 8.56
N ALA A 189 -6.59 19.60 8.89
CA ALA A 189 -6.67 20.86 8.14
C ALA A 189 -7.01 20.71 6.63
N GLY A 190 -7.65 19.60 6.23
CA GLY A 190 -7.99 19.30 4.83
C GLY A 190 -6.85 18.66 4.02
N LEU A 191 -5.73 18.31 4.67
CA LEU A 191 -4.54 17.76 4.01
C LEU A 191 -4.78 16.40 3.36
N SER A 192 -5.69 15.56 3.89
CA SER A 192 -5.98 14.26 3.29
C SER A 192 -6.50 14.37 1.86
N ARG A 193 -7.21 15.47 1.54
CA ARG A 193 -7.71 15.77 0.20
C ARG A 193 -6.57 16.04 -0.81
N LEU A 194 -5.39 16.44 -0.33
CA LEU A 194 -4.21 16.70 -1.17
C LEU A 194 -3.38 15.45 -1.47
N ILE A 195 -3.58 14.35 -0.73
CA ILE A 195 -2.83 13.10 -0.95
C ILE A 195 -2.99 12.60 -2.41
N PRO A 196 -4.21 12.48 -2.98
CA PRO A 196 -4.38 12.07 -4.36
C PRO A 196 -3.80 13.09 -5.36
N VAL A 197 -3.88 14.39 -5.05
CA VAL A 197 -3.33 15.47 -5.88
C VAL A 197 -1.81 15.34 -5.98
N ILE A 198 -1.12 15.19 -4.85
CA ILE A 198 0.33 15.05 -4.79
C ILE A 198 0.78 13.76 -5.50
N ALA A 199 0.08 12.65 -5.27
CA ALA A 199 0.35 11.39 -5.95
C ALA A 199 0.19 11.52 -7.47
N LEU A 200 -0.82 12.26 -7.93
CA LEU A 200 -1.04 12.51 -9.35
C LEU A 200 0.04 13.44 -9.93
N LEU A 201 0.37 14.53 -9.25
CA LEU A 201 1.43 15.46 -9.67
C LEU A 201 2.80 14.77 -9.75
N ARG A 202 3.13 13.91 -8.78
CA ARG A 202 4.38 13.14 -8.75
C ARG A 202 4.57 12.28 -10.01
N LYS A 203 3.50 11.71 -10.56
CA LYS A 203 3.55 10.93 -11.81
C LYS A 203 3.99 11.78 -13.02
N HIS A 204 3.74 13.09 -12.98
CA HIS A 204 4.08 14.01 -14.07
C HIS A 204 5.37 14.81 -13.85
N LEU A 205 5.79 14.97 -12.60
CA LEU A 205 6.96 15.77 -12.22
C LEU A 205 8.25 14.96 -12.05
N GLY A 206 8.20 13.62 -11.99
CA GLY A 206 9.40 12.79 -11.90
C GLY A 206 10.34 13.24 -10.75
N HIS A 207 11.45 13.91 -11.11
CA HIS A 207 12.49 14.40 -10.18
C HIS A 207 12.31 15.86 -9.71
N GLN A 208 11.38 16.64 -10.29
CA GLN A 208 11.08 17.99 -9.81
C GLN A 208 10.48 17.96 -8.40
N GLN A 209 10.70 19.04 -7.64
CA GLN A 209 10.27 19.09 -6.24
C GLN A 209 8.79 19.44 -6.12
N ILE A 210 8.11 18.82 -5.16
CA ILE A 210 6.77 19.23 -4.72
C ILE A 210 6.88 19.78 -3.30
N ALA A 211 6.53 21.04 -3.13
CA ALA A 211 6.41 21.71 -1.84
C ALA A 211 4.93 21.92 -1.50
N LEU A 212 4.60 21.87 -0.22
CA LEU A 212 3.26 22.15 0.28
C LEU A 212 3.34 23.10 1.46
N GLU A 213 2.69 24.25 1.33
CA GLU A 213 2.44 25.21 2.41
C GLU A 213 1.06 25.01 2.98
N THR A 214 0.98 24.84 4.29
CA THR A 214 -0.28 24.57 4.98
C THR A 214 -0.32 25.17 6.38
N VAL A 215 -1.52 25.21 6.95
CA VAL A 215 -1.74 25.39 8.38
C VAL A 215 -1.44 24.08 9.12
N ALA A 216 -0.99 24.19 10.36
CA ALA A 216 -0.63 23.05 11.20
C ALA A 216 -1.83 22.10 11.41
N PRO A 217 -1.72 20.82 11.02
CA PRO A 217 -2.74 19.82 11.35
C PRO A 217 -2.64 19.43 12.83
N ARG A 218 -3.78 19.14 13.46
CA ARG A 218 -3.82 18.53 14.80
C ARG A 218 -3.39 17.06 14.74
N ASN A 219 -3.81 16.35 13.68
CA ASN A 219 -3.37 15.00 13.38
C ASN A 219 -2.11 15.05 12.51
N VAL A 220 -0.93 14.93 13.14
CA VAL A 220 0.36 14.94 12.44
C VAL A 220 0.59 13.71 11.55
N GLN A 221 -0.20 12.64 11.70
CA GLN A 221 -0.03 11.43 10.89
C GLN A 221 -0.27 11.68 9.40
N VAL A 222 -1.09 12.67 9.04
CA VAL A 222 -1.31 13.06 7.64
C VAL A 222 -0.02 13.51 6.94
N ILE A 223 0.98 13.97 7.70
CA ILE A 223 2.30 14.35 7.17
C ILE A 223 3.04 13.13 6.61
N ASP A 224 2.89 11.96 7.24
CA ASP A 224 3.44 10.69 6.76
C ASP A 224 2.79 10.32 5.42
N ASP A 225 1.47 10.51 5.32
CA ASP A 225 0.69 10.17 4.13
C ASP A 225 1.02 11.10 2.94
N LEU A 226 1.20 12.41 3.21
CA LEU A 226 1.67 13.38 2.22
C LEU A 226 3.08 13.03 1.71
N TYR A 227 3.99 12.66 2.61
CA TYR A 227 5.32 12.19 2.24
C TYR A 227 5.25 10.93 1.35
N ALA A 228 4.39 9.98 1.72
CA ALA A 228 4.17 8.75 0.97
C ALA A 228 3.58 9.01 -0.41
N ALA A 229 2.67 9.98 -0.54
CA ALA A 229 2.07 10.39 -1.80
C ALA A 229 3.09 10.98 -2.79
N GLY A 230 4.16 11.59 -2.29
CA GLY A 230 5.17 12.18 -3.15
C GLY A 230 5.65 13.57 -2.76
N LEU A 231 5.30 14.07 -1.57
CA LEU A 231 5.75 15.39 -1.11
C LEU A 231 7.25 15.39 -0.78
N ASP A 232 7.98 16.45 -1.16
CA ASP A 232 9.43 16.58 -0.90
C ASP A 232 9.77 17.66 0.12
N ILE A 233 8.97 18.73 0.19
CA ILE A 233 9.16 19.85 1.11
C ILE A 233 7.85 20.12 1.84
N PHE A 234 7.92 20.16 3.17
CA PHE A 234 6.80 20.48 4.03
C PHE A 234 6.99 21.88 4.62
N VAL A 235 6.03 22.76 4.38
CA VAL A 235 6.06 24.15 4.85
C VAL A 235 4.88 24.37 5.79
N CYS A 236 5.16 24.68 7.05
CA CYS A 236 4.15 25.00 8.06
C CYS A 236 4.61 26.26 8.81
N ASN A 237 3.82 27.33 8.67
CA ASN A 237 4.29 28.65 9.05
C ASN A 237 3.98 28.99 10.50
N LEU A 238 4.98 29.60 11.15
CA LEU A 238 4.85 30.29 12.43
C LEU A 238 4.41 31.75 12.24
N GLU A 239 4.87 32.41 11.17
CA GLU A 239 4.67 33.82 10.78
C GLU A 239 5.14 34.88 11.77
N VAL A 240 4.86 34.73 13.06
CA VAL A 240 5.21 35.64 14.15
C VAL A 240 5.67 34.81 15.33
N ASN A 241 6.86 35.10 15.88
CA ASN A 241 7.41 34.37 17.03
C ASN A 241 6.76 34.81 18.34
N ASP A 242 6.46 36.10 18.52
CA ASP A 242 5.78 36.60 19.71
C ASP A 242 4.35 36.03 19.80
N ALA A 243 4.07 35.32 20.90
CA ALA A 243 2.81 34.59 21.08
C ALA A 243 1.58 35.51 21.24
N VAL A 244 1.76 36.70 21.83
CA VAL A 244 0.68 37.68 21.99
C VAL A 244 0.35 38.25 20.62
N ARG A 245 1.37 38.67 19.88
CA ARG A 245 1.22 39.21 18.53
C ARG A 245 0.69 38.17 17.55
N PHE A 246 1.10 36.91 17.67
CA PHE A 246 0.54 35.80 16.90
C PHE A 246 -0.97 35.65 17.12
N THR A 247 -1.45 35.82 18.35
CA THR A 247 -2.89 35.74 18.66
C THR A 247 -3.67 36.88 18.01
N GLU A 248 -3.12 38.09 17.99
CA GLU A 248 -3.73 39.26 17.34
C GLU A 248 -3.76 39.14 15.82
N VAL A 249 -2.65 38.68 15.23
CA VAL A 249 -2.44 38.69 13.78
C VAL A 249 -3.02 37.43 13.12
N CYS A 250 -2.99 36.28 13.81
CA CYS A 250 -3.39 34.97 13.29
C CYS A 250 -4.47 34.30 14.18
N PRO A 251 -5.62 34.96 14.43
CA PRO A 251 -6.61 34.47 15.41
C PRO A 251 -7.16 33.08 15.06
N GLY A 252 -7.40 32.78 13.78
CA GLY A 252 -7.88 31.46 13.35
C GLY A 252 -6.89 30.33 13.63
N LYS A 253 -5.59 30.56 13.39
CA LYS A 253 -4.54 29.59 13.70
C LYS A 253 -4.38 29.39 15.21
N GLN A 254 -4.55 30.46 15.99
CA GLN A 254 -4.53 30.37 17.45
C GLN A 254 -5.65 29.46 17.98
N GLN A 255 -6.86 29.57 17.44
CA GLN A 255 -7.98 28.69 17.82
C GLN A 255 -7.78 27.23 17.38
N GLU A 256 -7.05 26.99 16.30
CA GLU A 256 -6.73 25.65 15.79
C GLU A 256 -5.48 25.01 16.47
N GLY A 257 -5.09 25.50 17.64
CA GLY A 257 -4.00 24.92 18.46
C GLY A 257 -2.74 25.79 18.56
N GLY A 258 -2.75 26.94 17.88
CA GLY A 258 -1.72 27.98 18.00
C GLY A 258 -0.32 27.55 17.64
N GLN A 259 0.67 28.29 18.14
CA GLN A 259 2.08 28.00 17.87
C GLN A 259 2.49 26.58 18.31
N GLN A 260 1.87 26.03 19.36
CA GLN A 260 2.16 24.65 19.81
C GLN A 260 1.78 23.59 18.77
N ALA A 261 0.72 23.80 17.98
CA ALA A 261 0.38 22.90 16.88
C ALA A 261 1.42 23.01 15.74
N VAL A 262 1.87 24.23 15.44
CA VAL A 262 2.94 24.48 14.45
C VAL A 262 4.23 23.75 14.83
N TRP A 263 4.70 23.91 16.07
CA TRP A 263 5.91 23.23 16.55
C TRP A 263 5.79 21.70 16.49
N ARG A 264 4.66 21.14 16.94
CA ARG A 264 4.41 19.69 16.84
C ARG A 264 4.44 19.18 15.39
N ALA A 265 3.83 19.93 14.46
CA ALA A 265 3.84 19.56 13.05
C ALA A 265 5.27 19.63 12.45
N LEU A 266 6.05 20.66 12.79
CA LEU A 266 7.42 20.83 12.34
C LEU A 266 8.37 19.73 12.89
N GLU A 267 8.28 19.43 14.18
CA GLU A 267 9.05 18.38 14.83
C GLU A 267 8.74 17.00 14.23
N HIS A 268 7.47 16.70 13.99
CA HIS A 268 7.07 15.46 13.34
C HIS A 268 7.57 15.39 11.89
N ALA A 269 7.42 16.46 11.12
CA ALA A 269 7.92 16.54 9.74
C ALA A 269 9.44 16.31 9.68
N GLN A 270 10.21 16.78 10.65
CA GLN A 270 11.66 16.56 10.70
C GLN A 270 12.07 15.09 10.82
N ALA A 271 11.27 14.27 11.52
CA ALA A 271 11.52 12.83 11.59
C ALA A 271 11.25 12.11 10.25
N VAL A 272 10.37 12.68 9.43
CA VAL A 272 9.87 12.09 8.17
C VAL A 272 10.76 12.50 7.00
N PHE A 273 10.91 13.81 6.81
CA PHE A 273 11.60 14.44 5.70
C PHE A 273 13.13 14.40 5.87
N ARG A 274 13.85 14.92 4.88
CA ARG A 274 15.31 15.06 4.95
C ARG A 274 15.68 16.40 5.61
N PRO A 275 16.88 16.54 6.17
CA PRO A 275 17.40 17.83 6.59
C PRO A 275 17.25 18.88 5.47
N GLY A 276 16.80 20.09 5.82
CA GLY A 276 16.55 21.18 4.87
C GLY A 276 15.25 21.09 4.05
N SER A 277 14.40 20.07 4.27
CA SER A 277 13.10 19.91 3.60
C SER A 277 11.90 20.36 4.45
N VAL A 278 12.13 20.82 5.67
CA VAL A 278 11.08 21.34 6.57
C VAL A 278 11.30 22.83 6.75
N VAL A 279 10.27 23.63 6.46
CA VAL A 279 10.36 25.08 6.34
C VAL A 279 9.25 25.75 7.14
N SER A 280 9.54 26.92 7.71
CA SER A 280 8.52 27.79 8.32
C SER A 280 8.76 29.23 7.92
N HIS A 281 7.72 29.93 7.48
CA HIS A 281 7.82 31.37 7.21
C HIS A 281 7.82 32.21 8.49
N LEU A 282 8.56 33.31 8.46
CA LEU A 282 8.49 34.41 9.43
C LEU A 282 8.31 35.73 8.66
N ILE A 283 7.38 36.56 9.14
CA ILE A 283 7.03 37.82 8.50
C ILE A 283 7.74 38.98 9.22
N VAL A 284 8.71 39.60 8.54
CA VAL A 284 9.46 40.74 9.07
C VAL A 284 8.59 41.99 9.05
N GLY A 285 8.47 42.68 10.18
CA GLY A 285 7.67 43.90 10.32
C GLY A 285 6.33 43.74 11.06
N LEU A 286 5.92 42.50 11.38
CA LEU A 286 4.73 42.26 12.21
C LEU A 286 5.02 42.22 13.71
N GLU A 287 6.29 42.07 14.08
CA GLU A 287 6.81 42.05 15.44
C GLU A 287 8.17 42.76 15.48
N PRO A 288 8.72 43.10 16.66
CA PRO A 288 10.06 43.65 16.77
C PRO A 288 11.11 42.73 16.14
N LEU A 289 12.09 43.31 15.43
CA LEU A 289 13.15 42.56 14.74
C LEU A 289 13.89 41.57 15.65
N SER A 290 14.10 41.92 16.92
CA SER A 290 14.71 41.04 17.92
C SER A 290 13.90 39.75 18.14
N SER A 291 12.56 39.83 18.16
CA SER A 291 11.68 38.66 18.27
C SER A 291 11.76 37.79 17.02
N THR A 292 11.80 38.41 15.83
CA THR A 292 11.96 37.66 14.57
C THR A 292 13.30 36.91 14.53
N ILE A 293 14.39 37.54 14.98
CA ILE A 293 15.71 36.89 15.06
C ILE A 293 15.69 35.74 16.07
N GLU A 294 15.06 35.90 17.23
CA GLU A 294 14.90 34.82 18.21
C GLU A 294 14.09 33.64 17.61
N GLY A 295 13.01 33.93 16.89
CA GLY A 295 12.21 32.94 16.18
C GLY A 295 13.03 32.15 15.15
N MET A 296 13.90 32.83 14.38
CA MET A 296 14.82 32.17 13.45
C MET A 296 15.78 31.22 14.17
N GLN A 297 16.38 31.66 15.28
CA GLN A 297 17.30 30.83 16.05
C GLN A 297 16.60 29.56 16.57
N LYS A 298 15.37 29.69 17.08
CA LYS A 298 14.56 28.55 17.52
C LYS A 298 14.28 27.56 16.39
N LEU A 299 13.86 28.06 15.23
CA LEU A 299 13.59 27.20 14.06
C LEU A 299 14.85 26.43 13.63
N ILE A 300 15.98 27.11 13.52
CA ILE A 300 17.26 26.51 13.12
C ILE A 300 17.74 25.48 14.15
N ALA A 301 17.56 25.73 15.45
CA ALA A 301 17.88 24.78 16.51
C ALA A 301 17.07 23.47 16.40
N CYS A 302 15.82 23.54 15.91
CA CYS A 302 14.98 22.38 15.59
C CYS A 302 15.28 21.79 14.19
N GLY A 303 16.28 22.31 13.48
CA GLY A 303 16.67 21.93 12.13
C GLY A 303 15.69 22.38 11.02
N VAL A 304 14.73 23.24 11.36
CA VAL A 304 13.75 23.82 10.42
C VAL A 304 14.38 25.02 9.76
N VAL A 305 14.20 25.15 8.45
CA VAL A 305 14.75 26.30 7.71
C VAL A 305 13.76 27.47 7.79
N PRO A 306 14.11 28.60 8.42
CA PRO A 306 13.26 29.78 8.39
C PRO A 306 13.26 30.38 6.98
N LEU A 307 12.10 30.82 6.48
CA LEU A 307 11.99 31.60 5.24
C LEU A 307 11.41 32.99 5.56
N LEU A 308 12.22 34.03 5.38
CA LEU A 308 11.82 35.39 5.71
C LEU A 308 11.00 36.03 4.59
N THR A 309 9.90 36.68 4.96
CA THR A 309 9.06 37.45 4.04
C THR A 309 8.79 38.83 4.65
N PRO A 310 9.04 39.96 3.97
CA PRO A 310 8.69 41.27 4.47
C PRO A 310 7.17 41.44 4.48
N PHE A 311 6.65 42.08 5.52
CA PHE A 311 5.24 42.49 5.59
C PHE A 311 4.93 43.51 4.49
N ARG A 312 3.77 43.34 3.84
CA ARG A 312 3.22 44.31 2.89
C ARG A 312 1.76 44.60 3.26
N PRO A 313 1.38 45.87 3.46
CA PRO A 313 0.00 46.23 3.76
C PRO A 313 -0.85 46.03 2.52
N LEU A 314 -1.88 45.18 2.63
CA LEU A 314 -2.78 44.83 1.54
C LEU A 314 -4.15 45.49 1.74
N PRO A 315 -4.75 46.12 0.71
CA PRO A 315 -6.05 46.78 0.83
C PRO A 315 -7.17 45.87 1.34
N GLY A 316 -8.01 46.34 2.25
CA GLY A 316 -9.13 45.53 2.78
C GLY A 316 -8.73 44.46 3.80
N THR A 317 -7.46 44.44 4.24
CA THR A 317 -7.03 43.64 5.40
C THR A 317 -7.01 44.50 6.68
N PRO A 318 -7.15 43.90 7.88
CA PRO A 318 -7.04 44.65 9.15
C PRO A 318 -5.74 45.42 9.35
N LEU A 319 -4.66 45.03 8.65
CA LEU A 319 -3.35 45.67 8.72
C LEU A 319 -3.04 46.53 7.47
N ALA A 320 -4.05 46.95 6.72
CA ALA A 320 -3.88 47.75 5.49
C ALA A 320 -3.23 49.12 5.73
N ASP A 321 -3.41 49.69 6.93
CA ASP A 321 -2.88 51.02 7.29
C ASP A 321 -1.54 50.95 8.05
N CYS A 322 -0.96 49.75 8.21
CA CYS A 322 0.34 49.58 8.88
C CYS A 322 1.50 49.95 7.96
N ASP A 323 2.51 50.60 8.54
CA ASP A 323 3.73 50.96 7.81
C ASP A 323 4.52 49.73 7.32
N LEU A 324 5.20 49.89 6.19
CA LEU A 324 6.15 48.92 5.67
C LEU A 324 7.37 48.82 6.60
N PRO A 325 7.96 47.62 6.80
CA PRO A 325 9.21 47.48 7.54
C PRO A 325 10.34 48.27 6.87
N SER A 326 11.27 48.80 7.67
CA SER A 326 12.45 49.47 7.13
C SER A 326 13.27 48.47 6.29
N LEU A 327 13.90 48.94 5.21
CA LEU A 327 14.72 48.06 4.38
C LEU A 327 15.93 47.53 5.15
N ASP A 328 16.50 48.35 6.02
CA ASP A 328 17.60 47.97 6.90
C ASP A 328 17.22 46.84 7.86
N ASP A 329 16.02 46.86 8.45
CA ASP A 329 15.56 45.75 9.31
C ASP A 329 15.42 44.44 8.53
N VAL A 330 14.88 44.50 7.30
CA VAL A 330 14.71 43.30 6.46
C VAL A 330 16.07 42.78 5.99
N GLU A 331 16.99 43.68 5.60
CA GLU A 331 18.36 43.34 5.22
C GLU A 331 19.10 42.70 6.39
N GLN A 332 19.05 43.30 7.57
CA GLN A 332 19.65 42.76 8.79
C GLN A 332 19.09 41.36 9.12
N ALA A 333 17.78 41.15 9.01
CA ALA A 333 17.17 39.86 9.24
C ALA A 333 17.69 38.79 8.26
N LEU A 334 17.80 39.11 6.96
CA LEU A 334 18.29 38.21 5.91
C LEU A 334 19.78 37.87 6.07
N LEU A 335 20.60 38.85 6.48
CA LEU A 335 22.01 38.63 6.80
C LEU A 335 22.17 37.68 7.99
N GLN A 336 21.41 37.92 9.06
CA GLN A 336 21.42 37.06 10.24
C GLN A 336 20.95 35.64 9.92
N GLN A 337 19.92 35.50 9.06
CA GLN A 337 19.45 34.21 8.56
C GLN A 337 20.55 33.44 7.83
N TYR A 338 21.29 34.12 6.94
CA TYR A 338 22.38 33.52 6.18
C TYR A 338 23.51 33.02 7.10
N GLU A 339 23.93 33.84 8.06
CA GLU A 339 24.97 33.48 9.03
C GLU A 339 24.56 32.28 9.88
N LEU A 340 23.33 32.29 10.42
CA LEU A 340 22.83 31.21 11.27
C LEU A 340 22.69 29.88 10.49
N LEU A 341 22.20 29.93 9.25
CA LEU A 341 22.09 28.73 8.42
C LEU A 341 23.45 28.16 8.06
N THR A 342 24.41 29.02 7.71
CA THR A 342 25.79 28.62 7.40
C THR A 342 26.45 27.97 8.63
N ALA A 343 26.26 28.54 9.82
CA ALA A 343 26.79 28.00 11.07
C ALA A 343 26.15 26.65 11.46
N SER A 344 24.86 26.47 11.19
CA SER A 344 24.12 25.23 11.51
C SER A 344 24.38 24.05 10.59
N GLN A 345 25.04 24.28 9.44
CA GLN A 345 25.22 23.29 8.36
C GLN A 345 23.92 22.71 7.80
N LEU A 346 22.77 23.38 8.01
CA LEU A 346 21.50 22.97 7.40
C LEU A 346 21.57 23.17 5.88
N PRO A 347 21.20 22.15 5.07
CA PRO A 347 21.28 22.25 3.63
C PRO A 347 20.21 23.20 3.07
N SER A 348 20.63 24.41 2.68
CA SER A 348 19.77 25.46 2.09
C SER A 348 19.46 25.24 0.61
N HIS A 349 20.25 24.42 -0.10
CA HIS A 349 20.12 24.15 -1.54
C HIS A 349 18.77 23.57 -1.98
N ARG A 350 17.97 23.04 -1.04
CA ARG A 350 16.63 22.52 -1.31
C ARG A 350 15.59 23.62 -1.46
N LEU A 351 15.91 24.83 -1.00
CA LEU A 351 15.09 26.03 -1.11
C LEU A 351 15.52 26.96 -2.24
N ARG A 352 16.40 26.48 -3.12
CA ARG A 352 16.75 27.21 -4.34
C ARG A 352 15.47 27.59 -5.09
N ASP A 353 15.42 28.81 -5.57
CA ASP A 353 14.29 29.37 -6.31
C ASP A 353 12.94 29.40 -5.55
N MET A 354 12.89 29.06 -4.25
CA MET A 354 11.66 29.12 -3.42
C MET A 354 11.43 30.49 -2.75
N GLY A 355 12.38 31.42 -2.91
CA GLY A 355 12.36 32.72 -2.26
C GLY A 355 11.46 33.70 -2.98
N ARG A 356 10.44 34.22 -2.28
CA ARG A 356 9.62 35.33 -2.79
C ARG A 356 10.32 36.69 -2.69
N VAL A 357 11.40 36.79 -1.92
CA VAL A 357 12.23 38.00 -1.73
C VAL A 357 13.69 37.71 -2.02
N LEU A 358 14.40 37.07 -1.09
CA LEU A 358 15.71 36.47 -1.31
C LEU A 358 15.66 35.08 -0.67
N THR A 359 16.10 34.06 -1.39
CA THR A 359 16.37 32.75 -0.77
C THR A 359 17.55 32.88 0.20
N PRO A 360 17.67 31.98 1.19
CA PRO A 360 18.87 31.95 2.03
C PRO A 360 20.19 31.91 1.25
N MET A 361 20.21 31.26 0.09
CA MET A 361 21.39 31.22 -0.79
C MET A 361 21.66 32.56 -1.49
N GLU A 362 20.62 33.32 -1.82
CA GLU A 362 20.75 34.63 -2.46
C GLU A 362 21.11 35.75 -1.48
N SER A 363 20.86 35.57 -0.17
CA SER A 363 21.21 36.56 0.86
C SER A 363 22.71 36.87 0.91
N GLY A 364 23.59 35.97 0.48
CA GLY A 364 25.03 36.24 0.35
C GLY A 364 25.36 37.39 -0.62
N ALA A 365 24.47 37.68 -1.58
CA ALA A 365 24.61 38.80 -2.51
C ALA A 365 24.51 40.17 -1.80
N LEU A 366 23.87 40.24 -0.62
CA LEU A 366 23.82 41.47 0.18
C LEU A 366 25.21 41.90 0.66
N VAL A 367 26.12 40.94 0.91
CA VAL A 367 27.52 41.18 1.34
C VAL A 367 28.53 41.04 0.20
N GLY A 368 28.05 40.87 -1.05
CA GLY A 368 28.93 40.69 -2.22
C GLY A 368 29.70 39.36 -2.26
N GLN A 369 29.27 38.33 -1.52
CA GLN A 369 29.88 37.00 -1.56
C GLN A 369 29.38 36.18 -2.76
N GLU A 370 30.28 35.47 -3.43
CA GLU A 370 29.91 34.49 -4.47
C GLU A 370 29.36 33.19 -3.86
N THR A 371 28.36 32.58 -4.52
CA THR A 371 27.82 31.27 -4.15
C THR A 371 28.91 30.19 -4.11
N MET A 372 28.91 29.36 -3.06
CA MET A 372 29.96 28.36 -2.85
C MET A 372 29.94 27.25 -3.92
N LEU A 373 31.08 26.58 -4.17
CA LEU A 373 31.18 25.54 -5.21
C LEU A 373 30.19 24.38 -5.02
N HIS A 374 29.99 23.94 -3.78
CA HIS A 374 29.07 22.85 -3.46
C HIS A 374 27.60 23.22 -3.72
N GLU A 375 27.22 24.48 -3.46
CA GLU A 375 25.91 25.04 -3.78
C GLU A 375 25.69 25.05 -5.30
N ARG A 376 26.69 25.48 -6.08
CA ARG A 376 26.62 25.47 -7.56
C ARG A 376 26.46 24.06 -8.13
N ILE A 377 27.13 23.06 -7.55
CA ILE A 377 26.99 21.65 -7.96
C ILE A 377 25.58 21.12 -7.63
N SER A 378 25.09 21.40 -6.42
CA SER A 378 23.74 20.98 -6.00
C SER A 378 22.62 21.64 -6.82
N ALA A 379 22.83 22.90 -7.24
CA ALA A 379 21.93 23.65 -8.11
C ALA A 379 22.04 23.26 -9.59
N SER A 380 23.03 22.45 -9.99
CA SER A 380 23.21 22.00 -11.37
C SER A 380 22.11 21.02 -11.81
N SER A 381 21.86 20.92 -13.13
CA SER A 381 20.87 19.98 -13.69
C SER A 381 21.12 18.52 -13.28
N LEU A 382 22.40 18.12 -13.18
CA LEU A 382 22.77 16.78 -12.74
C LEU A 382 22.51 16.59 -11.24
N GLY A 383 22.90 17.58 -10.41
CA GLY A 383 22.66 17.57 -8.96
C GLY A 383 21.18 17.40 -8.64
N ARG A 384 20.31 18.15 -9.31
CA ARG A 384 18.84 18.06 -9.16
C ARG A 384 18.30 16.64 -9.41
N LYS A 385 18.73 16.01 -10.52
CA LYS A 385 18.29 14.64 -10.86
C LYS A 385 18.75 13.61 -9.83
N VAL A 386 20.00 13.73 -9.37
CA VAL A 386 20.56 12.81 -8.35
C VAL A 386 19.80 12.96 -7.04
N HIS A 387 19.54 14.18 -6.57
CA HIS A 387 18.77 14.41 -5.35
C HIS A 387 17.33 13.89 -5.46
N GLY A 388 16.64 14.15 -6.58
CA GLY A 388 15.29 13.64 -6.81
C GLY A 388 15.24 12.10 -6.87
N TRP A 389 16.23 11.46 -7.49
CA TRP A 389 16.36 10.00 -7.49
C TRP A 389 16.58 9.44 -6.07
N LEU A 390 17.43 10.09 -5.28
CA LEU A 390 17.69 9.72 -3.89
C LEU A 390 16.43 9.88 -3.01
N ASP A 391 15.58 10.88 -3.27
CA ASP A 391 14.30 11.04 -2.55
C ASP A 391 13.31 9.94 -2.95
N ALA A 392 13.20 9.65 -4.25
CA ALA A 392 12.35 8.56 -4.75
C ALA A 392 12.77 7.20 -4.16
N LEU A 393 14.07 6.93 -4.10
CA LEU A 393 14.62 5.71 -3.48
C LEU A 393 14.30 5.66 -1.98
N ARG A 394 14.52 6.75 -1.24
CA ARG A 394 14.21 6.82 0.20
C ARG A 394 12.72 6.59 0.47
N ARG A 395 11.85 7.21 -0.34
CA ARG A 395 10.40 7.03 -0.25
C ARG A 395 10.02 5.59 -0.57
N HIS A 396 10.54 5.03 -1.67
CA HIS A 396 10.29 3.64 -2.05
C HIS A 396 10.72 2.65 -0.98
N LEU A 397 11.82 2.90 -0.26
CA LEU A 397 12.30 2.05 0.83
C LEU A 397 11.47 2.17 2.12
N ARG A 398 10.96 3.36 2.44
CA ARG A 398 10.18 3.64 3.68
C ARG A 398 8.69 3.34 3.55
N VAL A 399 8.12 3.52 2.37
CA VAL A 399 6.69 3.32 2.14
C VAL A 399 6.48 1.87 1.73
N HIS A 400 5.78 1.11 2.58
CA HIS A 400 5.36 -0.23 2.21
C HIS A 400 4.10 -0.11 1.36
N GLN A 401 4.17 -0.43 0.07
CA GLN A 401 2.94 -0.77 -0.65
C GLN A 401 2.46 -2.08 -0.04
N SER A 402 1.49 -2.01 0.87
CA SER A 402 0.72 -3.20 1.20
C SER A 402 0.18 -3.71 -0.13
N GLU A 403 0.48 -4.96 -0.48
CA GLU A 403 -0.25 -5.72 -1.49
C GLU A 403 -1.68 -5.96 -0.96
N ALA A 404 -2.44 -4.87 -0.80
CA ALA A 404 -3.87 -4.92 -0.62
C ALA A 404 -4.45 -5.19 -2.01
N VAL A 405 -4.70 -6.47 -2.24
CA VAL A 405 -5.54 -7.06 -3.27
C VAL A 405 -6.67 -6.10 -3.69
N ASP A 406 -6.85 -5.99 -5.01
CA ASP A 406 -7.94 -5.35 -5.77
C ASP A 406 -9.29 -5.29 -5.03
N SER A 407 -9.42 -4.36 -4.09
CA SER A 407 -10.67 -3.99 -3.45
C SER A 407 -10.93 -2.54 -3.79
N GLU A 408 -12.10 -2.27 -4.38
CA GLU A 408 -12.54 -0.95 -4.84
C GLU A 408 -12.63 0.10 -3.70
N ASP A 409 -12.31 -0.28 -2.45
CA ASP A 409 -12.23 0.57 -1.26
C ASP A 409 -10.80 1.10 -0.95
N ALA A 410 -9.82 0.88 -1.82
CA ALA A 410 -8.41 1.29 -1.61
C ALA A 410 -8.14 2.82 -1.62
N PHE A 411 -9.16 3.67 -1.65
CA PHE A 411 -9.01 5.13 -1.52
C PHE A 411 -8.89 5.62 -0.07
N GLY A 412 -8.95 4.73 0.94
CA GLY A 412 -9.07 5.13 2.35
C GLY A 412 -7.93 4.76 3.31
N SER A 413 -7.00 3.86 2.96
CA SER A 413 -5.92 3.44 3.89
C SER A 413 -4.54 3.70 3.30
N ALA A 414 -3.88 4.74 3.81
CA ALA A 414 -2.53 5.10 3.41
C ALA A 414 -1.51 3.98 3.78
N PRO A 415 -0.47 3.79 2.96
CA PRO A 415 0.58 2.81 3.22
C PRO A 415 1.35 3.14 4.51
N ALA A 416 1.45 2.19 5.42
CA ALA A 416 2.19 2.35 6.67
C ALA A 416 3.68 2.66 6.40
N MET A 417 4.20 3.74 7.01
CA MET A 417 5.60 4.14 6.89
C MET A 417 6.51 3.38 7.86
N ASP A 418 7.60 2.79 7.34
CA ASP A 418 8.66 2.19 8.15
C ASP A 418 9.67 3.25 8.63
N LYS A 419 9.67 3.52 9.94
CA LYS A 419 10.51 4.55 10.57
C LYS A 419 11.93 4.08 10.90
N ARG A 420 12.30 2.84 10.56
CA ARG A 420 13.64 2.28 10.85
C ARG A 420 14.76 3.00 10.09
N PRO A 421 16.02 2.91 10.57
CA PRO A 421 17.17 3.47 9.88
C PRO A 421 17.32 2.93 8.45
N MET A 422 17.78 3.79 7.53
CA MET A 422 17.88 3.43 6.10
C MET A 422 18.75 2.20 5.83
N HIS A 423 19.84 2.02 6.57
CA HIS A 423 20.71 0.85 6.40
C HIS A 423 20.00 -0.46 6.75
N VAL A 424 19.09 -0.44 7.74
CA VAL A 424 18.27 -1.61 8.10
C VAL A 424 17.26 -1.93 7.01
N LEU A 425 16.64 -0.91 6.41
CA LEU A 425 15.67 -1.08 5.32
C LEU A 425 16.33 -1.67 4.07
N VAL A 426 17.51 -1.16 3.70
CA VAL A 426 18.30 -1.69 2.58
C VAL A 426 18.71 -3.13 2.87
N ALA A 427 19.29 -3.41 4.05
CA ALA A 427 19.70 -4.76 4.43
C ALA A 427 18.54 -5.76 4.39
N ARG A 428 17.36 -5.37 4.90
CA ARG A 428 16.16 -6.21 4.89
C ARG A 428 15.66 -6.52 3.48
N ARG A 429 15.77 -5.58 2.53
CA ARG A 429 15.40 -5.81 1.13
C ARG A 429 16.44 -6.61 0.35
N SER A 430 17.72 -6.47 0.70
CA SER A 430 18.81 -7.22 0.07
C SER A 430 18.93 -8.64 0.60
N PHE A 431 18.43 -8.92 1.81
CA PHE A 431 18.54 -10.22 2.46
C PHE A 431 17.96 -11.39 1.65
N PRO A 432 16.73 -11.34 1.10
CA PRO A 432 16.18 -12.44 0.30
C PRO A 432 17.04 -12.75 -0.94
N LEU A 433 17.57 -11.72 -1.59
CA LEU A 433 18.44 -11.89 -2.76
C LEU A 433 19.78 -12.54 -2.38
N LEU A 434 20.40 -12.09 -1.29
CA LEU A 434 21.63 -12.70 -0.77
C LEU A 434 21.41 -14.15 -0.35
N ALA A 435 20.30 -14.45 0.33
CA ALA A 435 19.94 -15.80 0.72
C ALA A 435 19.72 -16.70 -0.50
N LEU A 436 19.05 -16.18 -1.54
CA LEU A 436 18.83 -16.90 -2.80
C LEU A 436 20.16 -17.19 -3.51
N LEU A 437 21.03 -16.19 -3.65
CA LEU A 437 22.36 -16.35 -4.27
C LEU A 437 23.21 -17.38 -3.52
N LEU A 438 23.20 -17.33 -2.18
CA LEU A 438 23.92 -18.29 -1.35
C LEU A 438 23.36 -19.70 -1.49
N LEU A 439 22.03 -19.86 -1.55
CA LEU A 439 21.38 -21.14 -1.75
C LEU A 439 21.73 -21.74 -3.13
N PHE A 440 21.65 -20.96 -4.20
CA PHE A 440 22.07 -21.40 -5.53
C PHE A 440 23.56 -21.74 -5.59
N ALA A 441 24.42 -20.93 -4.98
CA ALA A 441 25.85 -21.21 -4.91
C ALA A 441 26.13 -22.52 -4.17
N LEU A 442 25.45 -22.78 -3.05
CA LEU A 442 25.56 -24.02 -2.30
C LEU A 442 25.11 -25.22 -3.15
N THR A 443 23.94 -25.13 -3.80
CA THR A 443 23.45 -26.20 -4.69
C THR A 443 24.43 -26.45 -5.85
N ALA A 444 24.97 -25.40 -6.47
CA ALA A 444 25.95 -25.52 -7.54
C ALA A 444 27.27 -26.15 -7.05
N MET A 445 27.73 -25.81 -5.83
CA MET A 445 28.91 -26.45 -5.23
C MET A 445 28.67 -27.94 -4.97
N THR A 446 27.48 -28.33 -4.47
CA THR A 446 27.14 -29.75 -4.26
C THR A 446 26.97 -30.53 -5.56
N MET A 447 26.58 -29.87 -6.66
CA MET A 447 26.52 -30.50 -7.99
C MET A 447 27.89 -30.93 -8.53
N LEU A 448 28.98 -30.30 -8.06
CA LEU A 448 30.34 -30.67 -8.45
C LEU A 448 30.85 -31.93 -7.73
N GLN A 449 30.13 -32.42 -6.71
CA GLN A 449 30.49 -33.63 -6.00
C GLN A 449 30.00 -34.88 -6.74
N THR A 450 30.73 -35.99 -6.60
CA THR A 450 30.33 -37.30 -7.16
C THR A 450 29.06 -37.82 -6.49
N SER A 451 28.23 -38.54 -7.24
CA SER A 451 27.00 -39.12 -6.67
C SER A 451 27.31 -40.09 -5.51
N PRO A 452 26.49 -40.10 -4.45
CA PRO A 452 26.62 -41.06 -3.36
C PRO A 452 26.53 -42.53 -3.83
N GLU A 453 27.09 -43.45 -3.04
CA GLU A 453 26.99 -44.88 -3.31
C GLU A 453 25.52 -45.32 -3.46
N GLY A 454 25.24 -46.10 -4.51
CA GLY A 454 23.90 -46.60 -4.83
C GLY A 454 22.98 -45.61 -5.55
N LEU A 455 23.44 -44.40 -5.91
CA LEU A 455 22.64 -43.40 -6.62
C LEU A 455 23.23 -43.03 -7.99
N SER A 456 22.36 -43.01 -9.01
CA SER A 456 22.71 -42.58 -10.36
C SER A 456 23.04 -41.07 -10.41
N GLU A 457 23.84 -40.64 -11.38
CA GLU A 457 24.15 -39.20 -11.55
C GLU A 457 22.87 -38.36 -11.84
N PRO A 458 21.93 -38.78 -12.71
CA PRO A 458 20.64 -38.11 -12.85
C PRO A 458 19.84 -38.10 -11.54
N GLY A 459 19.91 -39.17 -10.74
CA GLY A 459 19.24 -39.25 -9.43
C GLY A 459 19.82 -38.29 -8.40
N TRP A 460 21.14 -38.11 -8.39
CA TRP A 460 21.80 -37.11 -7.54
C TRP A 460 21.37 -35.70 -7.90
N ARG A 461 21.33 -35.38 -9.19
CA ARG A 461 20.87 -34.06 -9.67
C ARG A 461 19.38 -33.83 -9.35
N ALA A 462 18.54 -34.86 -9.49
CA ALA A 462 17.13 -34.81 -9.11
C ALA A 462 16.95 -34.50 -7.60
N LEU A 463 17.72 -35.16 -6.74
CA LEU A 463 17.70 -34.91 -5.29
C LEU A 463 18.08 -33.48 -4.93
N LEU A 464 19.12 -32.95 -5.57
CA LEU A 464 19.57 -31.58 -5.29
C LEU A 464 18.55 -30.54 -5.77
N VAL A 465 17.90 -30.77 -6.93
CA VAL A 465 16.79 -29.91 -7.39
C VAL A 465 15.62 -29.98 -6.42
N PHE A 466 15.25 -31.19 -5.96
CA PHE A 466 14.22 -31.37 -4.95
C PHE A 466 14.58 -30.64 -3.64
N GLY A 467 15.82 -30.79 -3.15
CA GLY A 467 16.30 -30.13 -1.94
C GLY A 467 16.28 -28.60 -2.05
N LEU A 468 16.68 -28.05 -3.20
CA LEU A 468 16.57 -26.62 -3.49
C LEU A 468 15.10 -26.15 -3.45
N CYS A 469 14.22 -26.85 -4.16
CA CYS A 469 12.79 -26.52 -4.19
C CYS A 469 12.15 -26.67 -2.80
N LEU A 470 12.54 -27.68 -2.03
CA LEU A 470 12.10 -27.92 -0.66
C LEU A 470 12.44 -26.75 0.25
N VAL A 471 13.70 -26.29 0.24
CA VAL A 471 14.12 -25.12 1.03
C VAL A 471 13.35 -23.87 0.59
N LEU A 472 13.14 -23.67 -0.72
CA LEU A 472 12.41 -22.51 -1.24
C LEU A 472 10.91 -22.55 -0.92
N TRP A 473 10.25 -23.72 -0.98
CA TRP A 473 8.86 -23.88 -0.58
C TRP A 473 8.66 -23.66 0.93
N ILE A 474 9.62 -24.09 1.76
CA ILE A 474 9.56 -23.90 3.21
C ILE A 474 9.82 -22.44 3.59
N THR A 475 10.87 -21.84 3.04
CA THR A 475 11.28 -20.47 3.37
C THR A 475 10.42 -19.39 2.71
N GLN A 476 9.68 -19.75 1.65
CA GLN A 476 8.90 -18.83 0.82
C GLN A 476 9.72 -17.63 0.33
N LEU A 477 11.04 -17.82 0.12
CA LEU A 477 11.91 -16.82 -0.50
C LEU A 477 11.47 -16.49 -1.93
N LEU A 478 10.84 -17.47 -2.60
CA LEU A 478 10.12 -17.30 -3.86
C LEU A 478 8.68 -17.80 -3.68
N PRO A 479 7.70 -17.20 -4.39
CA PRO A 479 6.34 -17.73 -4.40
C PRO A 479 6.32 -19.21 -4.85
N LEU A 480 5.47 -20.03 -4.24
CA LEU A 480 5.36 -21.46 -4.52
C LEU A 480 5.30 -21.82 -6.02
N PRO A 481 4.47 -21.16 -6.87
CA PRO A 481 4.48 -21.42 -8.31
C PRO A 481 5.82 -21.13 -8.98
N VAL A 482 6.50 -20.06 -8.56
CA VAL A 482 7.80 -19.66 -9.13
C VAL A 482 8.87 -20.69 -8.78
N THR A 483 8.85 -21.23 -7.55
CA THR A 483 9.72 -22.34 -7.13
C THR A 483 9.45 -23.59 -7.97
N SER A 484 8.19 -23.93 -8.24
CA SER A 484 7.84 -25.05 -9.12
C SER A 484 8.31 -24.83 -10.56
N MET A 485 8.16 -23.62 -11.10
CA MET A 485 8.72 -23.26 -12.43
C MET A 485 10.23 -23.40 -12.48
N LEU A 486 10.92 -23.00 -11.40
CA LEU A 486 12.36 -23.18 -11.27
C LEU A 486 12.72 -24.68 -11.34
N GLY A 487 12.03 -25.54 -10.58
CA GLY A 487 12.23 -26.98 -10.64
C GLY A 487 12.03 -27.55 -12.05
N LEU A 488 10.94 -27.17 -12.71
CA LEU A 488 10.63 -27.56 -14.10
C LEU A 488 11.71 -27.14 -15.10
N ALA A 489 12.31 -25.97 -14.91
CA ALA A 489 13.38 -25.49 -15.76
C ALA A 489 14.72 -26.18 -15.46
N LEU A 490 15.02 -26.45 -14.18
CA LEU A 490 16.29 -27.04 -13.77
C LEU A 490 16.40 -28.53 -14.11
N LEU A 491 15.33 -29.31 -13.98
CA LEU A 491 15.35 -30.75 -14.27
C LEU A 491 15.89 -31.08 -15.70
N PRO A 492 15.41 -30.46 -16.79
CA PRO A 492 15.96 -30.73 -18.12
C PRO A 492 17.33 -30.06 -18.34
N VAL A 493 17.55 -28.86 -17.81
CA VAL A 493 18.83 -28.12 -17.95
C VAL A 493 19.98 -28.89 -17.32
N LEU A 494 19.73 -29.55 -16.20
CA LEU A 494 20.70 -30.38 -15.49
C LEU A 494 20.73 -31.82 -16.04
N GLY A 495 19.98 -32.13 -17.10
CA GLY A 495 19.99 -33.45 -17.74
C GLY A 495 19.44 -34.58 -16.86
N VAL A 496 18.48 -34.28 -15.97
CA VAL A 496 17.81 -35.28 -15.13
C VAL A 496 16.88 -36.16 -15.97
N LEU A 497 16.02 -35.52 -16.77
CA LEU A 497 15.12 -36.16 -17.74
C LEU A 497 15.00 -35.28 -19.00
N PRO A 498 14.64 -35.84 -20.16
CA PRO A 498 14.32 -35.06 -21.36
C PRO A 498 13.21 -34.03 -21.12
N ALA A 499 13.33 -32.87 -21.75
CA ALA A 499 12.34 -31.78 -21.59
C ALA A 499 10.92 -32.19 -22.01
N GLY A 500 10.79 -33.05 -23.04
CA GLY A 500 9.50 -33.57 -23.49
C GLY A 500 8.78 -34.36 -22.39
N ASP A 501 9.51 -35.25 -21.72
CA ASP A 501 8.96 -36.09 -20.64
C ASP A 501 8.52 -35.21 -19.46
N ILE A 502 9.36 -34.24 -19.06
CA ILE A 502 9.07 -33.33 -17.95
C ILE A 502 7.85 -32.45 -18.24
N TYR A 503 7.80 -31.80 -19.39
CA TYR A 503 6.69 -30.89 -19.73
C TYR A 503 5.39 -31.65 -20.02
N SER A 504 5.46 -32.92 -20.45
CA SER A 504 4.27 -33.75 -20.65
C SER A 504 3.49 -34.00 -19.35
N LEU A 505 4.15 -33.94 -18.18
CA LEU A 505 3.53 -34.13 -16.87
C LEU A 505 2.54 -33.02 -16.49
N PHE A 506 2.59 -31.86 -17.15
CA PHE A 506 1.50 -30.86 -17.05
C PHE A 506 0.19 -31.35 -17.66
N GLY A 507 0.25 -32.33 -18.56
CA GLY A 507 -0.89 -32.98 -19.17
C GLY A 507 -1.67 -33.90 -18.22
N ASN A 508 -1.25 -34.02 -16.96
CA ASN A 508 -1.86 -34.93 -16.00
C ASN A 508 -3.36 -34.61 -15.77
N PRO A 509 -4.25 -35.62 -15.77
CA PRO A 509 -5.69 -35.41 -15.60
C PRO A 509 -6.07 -34.65 -14.32
N ALA A 510 -5.35 -34.84 -13.22
CA ALA A 510 -5.64 -34.14 -11.96
C ALA A 510 -5.41 -32.63 -12.05
N VAL A 511 -4.43 -32.16 -12.87
CA VAL A 511 -4.22 -30.72 -13.13
C VAL A 511 -5.46 -30.12 -13.81
N PHE A 512 -6.02 -30.82 -14.80
CA PHE A 512 -7.25 -30.40 -15.48
C PHE A 512 -8.50 -30.53 -14.60
N PHE A 513 -8.54 -31.51 -13.71
CA PHE A 513 -9.59 -31.62 -12.71
C PHE A 513 -9.63 -30.40 -11.80
N ILE A 514 -8.48 -29.92 -11.32
CA ILE A 514 -8.38 -28.72 -10.48
C ILE A 514 -8.80 -27.47 -11.26
N LEU A 515 -8.33 -27.32 -12.51
CA LEU A 515 -8.75 -26.21 -13.36
C LEU A 515 -10.29 -26.19 -13.49
N GLY A 516 -10.90 -27.35 -13.72
CA GLY A 516 -12.35 -27.49 -13.78
C GLY A 516 -13.03 -27.17 -12.44
N ALA A 517 -12.50 -27.69 -11.32
CA ALA A 517 -13.02 -27.43 -9.98
C ALA A 517 -12.95 -25.93 -9.60
N PHE A 518 -11.85 -25.25 -9.89
CA PHE A 518 -11.71 -23.81 -9.66
C PHE A 518 -12.62 -22.98 -10.56
N ALA A 519 -12.77 -23.36 -11.83
CA ALA A 519 -13.71 -22.68 -12.72
C ALA A 519 -15.16 -22.85 -12.24
N LEU A 520 -15.53 -24.03 -11.74
CA LEU A 520 -16.85 -24.27 -11.13
C LEU A 520 -17.02 -23.50 -9.82
N ALA A 521 -16.00 -23.45 -8.95
CA ALA A 521 -16.03 -22.66 -7.72
C ALA A 521 -16.19 -21.15 -8.02
N ALA A 522 -15.48 -20.64 -9.04
CA ALA A 522 -15.67 -19.28 -9.53
C ALA A 522 -17.11 -19.07 -10.04
N GLY A 523 -17.70 -20.05 -10.72
CA GLY A 523 -19.11 -20.05 -11.11
C GLY A 523 -20.06 -19.94 -9.92
N ILE A 524 -19.81 -20.67 -8.83
CA ILE A 524 -20.59 -20.56 -7.58
C ILE A 524 -20.56 -19.12 -7.08
N ILE A 525 -19.38 -18.52 -6.97
CA ILE A 525 -19.19 -17.15 -6.48
C ILE A 525 -19.90 -16.15 -7.40
N ARG A 526 -19.64 -16.21 -8.71
CA ARG A 526 -20.20 -15.25 -9.69
C ARG A 526 -21.71 -15.35 -9.85
N SER A 527 -22.27 -16.55 -9.71
CA SER A 527 -23.72 -16.75 -9.78
C SER A 527 -24.47 -16.18 -8.58
N GLY A 528 -23.77 -15.85 -7.48
CA GLY A 528 -24.36 -15.44 -6.21
C GLY A 528 -24.84 -16.63 -5.35
N LEU A 529 -24.53 -17.87 -5.74
CA LEU A 529 -24.98 -19.06 -5.03
C LEU A 529 -24.36 -19.13 -3.63
N SER A 530 -23.11 -18.73 -3.47
CA SER A 530 -22.43 -18.65 -2.17
C SER A 530 -23.16 -17.75 -1.18
N GLU A 531 -23.63 -16.60 -1.63
CA GLU A 531 -24.37 -15.61 -0.84
C GLU A 531 -25.76 -16.15 -0.47
N GLN A 532 -26.39 -16.89 -1.37
CA GLN A 532 -27.67 -17.57 -1.10
C GLN A 532 -27.49 -18.72 -0.10
N MET A 533 -26.38 -19.47 -0.16
CA MET A 533 -26.03 -20.46 0.87
C MET A 533 -25.76 -19.77 2.22
N ALA A 534 -25.13 -18.59 2.21
CA ALA A 534 -24.97 -17.79 3.41
C ALA A 534 -26.30 -17.23 3.94
N LEU A 535 -27.27 -16.86 3.09
CA LEU A 535 -28.64 -16.55 3.53
C LEU A 535 -29.32 -17.72 4.23
N ALA A 536 -29.04 -18.95 3.80
CA ALA A 536 -29.57 -20.14 4.44
C ALA A 536 -29.04 -20.34 5.87
N VAL A 537 -27.90 -19.73 6.24
CA VAL A 537 -27.50 -19.53 7.66
C VAL A 537 -28.46 -18.61 8.34
N LEU A 538 -28.67 -17.42 7.76
CA LEU A 538 -29.48 -16.37 8.36
C LEU A 538 -30.90 -16.86 8.67
N ASP A 539 -31.50 -17.64 7.78
CA ASP A 539 -32.84 -18.20 7.98
C ASP A 539 -32.90 -19.32 9.05
N ARG A 540 -31.78 -20.02 9.30
CA ARG A 540 -31.68 -21.08 10.31
C ARG A 540 -31.13 -20.59 11.66
N MET A 541 -30.79 -19.31 11.75
CA MET A 541 -30.38 -18.70 12.99
C MET A 541 -31.56 -18.57 13.95
N GLY A 542 -31.44 -19.20 15.11
CA GLY A 542 -32.37 -18.99 16.21
C GLY A 542 -31.98 -17.77 17.06
N THR A 543 -32.83 -17.41 18.02
CA THR A 543 -32.57 -16.39 19.04
C THR A 543 -31.55 -16.83 20.11
N SER A 544 -30.95 -18.01 19.97
CA SER A 544 -30.02 -18.57 20.96
C SER A 544 -28.57 -18.38 20.52
N PRO A 545 -27.69 -17.81 21.36
CA PRO A 545 -26.30 -17.60 21.00
C PRO A 545 -25.53 -18.93 20.78
N ARG A 546 -25.93 -20.03 21.42
CA ARG A 546 -25.37 -21.39 21.15
C ARG A 546 -25.68 -21.85 19.72
N ARG A 547 -26.91 -21.63 19.26
CA ARG A 547 -27.31 -22.00 17.90
C ARG A 547 -26.53 -21.19 16.88
N LEU A 548 -26.38 -19.89 17.10
CA LEU A 548 -25.57 -19.04 16.25
C LEU A 548 -24.13 -19.56 16.12
N LEU A 549 -23.48 -19.87 17.25
CA LEU A 549 -22.11 -20.39 17.25
C LEU A 549 -21.98 -21.70 16.45
N LEU A 550 -22.90 -22.64 16.65
CA LEU A 550 -22.90 -23.91 15.91
C LEU A 550 -23.25 -23.74 14.43
N THR A 551 -24.15 -22.83 14.08
CA THR A 551 -24.46 -22.53 12.67
C THR A 551 -23.24 -21.91 11.97
N MET A 552 -22.48 -21.07 12.67
CA MET A 552 -21.22 -20.51 12.18
C MET A 552 -20.08 -21.52 12.09
N LEU A 553 -20.24 -22.73 12.65
CA LEU A 553 -19.31 -23.84 12.45
C LEU A 553 -19.77 -24.75 11.30
N LEU A 554 -21.02 -25.19 11.35
CA LEU A 554 -21.53 -26.24 10.47
C LEU A 554 -21.79 -25.76 9.05
N LEU A 555 -22.24 -24.52 8.86
CA LEU A 555 -22.53 -24.06 7.51
C LEU A 555 -21.26 -23.76 6.70
N PRO A 556 -20.23 -23.08 7.22
CA PRO A 556 -18.97 -22.98 6.50
C PRO A 556 -18.40 -24.36 6.16
N ALA A 557 -18.55 -25.35 7.05
CA ALA A 557 -18.13 -26.72 6.77
C ALA A 557 -18.87 -27.33 5.58
N LEU A 558 -20.19 -27.13 5.52
CA LEU A 558 -21.00 -27.58 4.39
C LEU A 558 -20.65 -26.84 3.09
N MET A 559 -20.46 -25.52 3.15
CA MET A 559 -20.05 -24.72 1.98
C MET A 559 -18.68 -25.16 1.45
N ALA A 560 -17.74 -25.47 2.34
CA ALA A 560 -16.39 -25.91 1.99
C ALA A 560 -16.37 -27.29 1.32
N CYS A 561 -17.48 -28.04 1.33
CA CYS A 561 -17.60 -29.26 0.54
C CYS A 561 -17.69 -28.99 -0.99
N PHE A 562 -18.04 -27.76 -1.39
CA PHE A 562 -18.31 -27.40 -2.78
C PHE A 562 -17.38 -26.32 -3.33
N MET A 563 -16.69 -25.60 -2.45
CA MET A 563 -15.77 -24.54 -2.85
C MET A 563 -14.57 -24.49 -1.88
N PRO A 564 -13.47 -23.85 -2.28
CA PRO A 564 -12.30 -23.76 -1.42
C PRO A 564 -12.58 -23.08 -0.08
N GLU A 565 -12.00 -23.61 1.00
CA GLU A 565 -12.17 -23.12 2.38
C GLU A 565 -11.91 -21.60 2.54
N HIS A 566 -10.94 -21.04 1.82
CA HIS A 566 -10.65 -19.60 1.84
C HIS A 566 -11.76 -18.76 1.16
N ALA A 567 -12.38 -19.26 0.10
CA ALA A 567 -13.51 -18.57 -0.54
C ALA A 567 -14.72 -18.52 0.40
N VAL A 568 -14.99 -19.60 1.13
CA VAL A 568 -16.06 -19.65 2.14
C VAL A 568 -15.85 -18.59 3.20
N VAL A 569 -14.63 -18.51 3.77
CA VAL A 569 -14.32 -17.51 4.80
C VAL A 569 -14.42 -16.09 4.22
N ALA A 570 -13.92 -15.84 3.01
CA ALA A 570 -13.99 -14.51 2.39
C ALA A 570 -15.44 -14.01 2.21
N VAL A 571 -16.36 -14.89 1.79
CA VAL A 571 -17.79 -14.54 1.60
C VAL A 571 -18.50 -14.38 2.95
N MET A 572 -18.19 -15.22 3.93
CA MET A 572 -18.90 -15.23 5.22
C MET A 572 -18.34 -14.24 6.24
N LEU A 573 -17.08 -13.82 6.11
CA LEU A 573 -16.42 -12.92 7.07
C LEU A 573 -17.14 -11.57 7.20
N PRO A 574 -17.57 -10.87 6.12
CA PRO A 574 -18.36 -9.65 6.25
C PRO A 574 -19.68 -9.85 7.00
N ILE A 575 -20.30 -11.03 6.87
CA ILE A 575 -21.55 -11.37 7.56
C ILE A 575 -21.28 -11.56 9.04
N VAL A 576 -20.28 -12.37 9.40
CA VAL A 576 -19.86 -12.58 10.80
C VAL A 576 -19.45 -11.26 11.44
N TRP A 577 -18.74 -10.40 10.70
CA TRP A 577 -18.35 -9.09 11.18
C TRP A 577 -19.56 -8.18 11.45
N SER A 578 -20.56 -8.17 10.55
CA SER A 578 -21.82 -7.44 10.73
C SER A 578 -22.56 -7.93 11.97
N VAL A 579 -22.61 -9.24 12.19
CA VAL A 579 -23.20 -9.87 13.38
C VAL A 579 -22.46 -9.44 14.64
N VAL A 580 -21.13 -9.52 14.66
CA VAL A 580 -20.30 -9.11 15.81
C VAL A 580 -20.52 -7.64 16.16
N ARG A 581 -20.62 -6.74 15.17
CA ARG A 581 -20.94 -5.32 15.40
C ARG A 581 -22.34 -5.12 15.99
N GLY A 582 -23.32 -5.93 15.57
CA GLY A 582 -24.68 -5.90 16.10
C GLY A 582 -24.83 -6.41 17.53
N LEU A 583 -23.86 -7.19 18.03
CA LEU A 583 -23.89 -7.68 19.42
C LEU A 583 -23.40 -6.64 20.43
N GLU A 584 -22.71 -5.58 19.99
CA GLU A 584 -22.17 -4.49 20.84
C GLU A 584 -21.32 -4.98 22.03
N LEU A 585 -20.72 -6.17 21.91
CA LEU A 585 -19.86 -6.75 22.95
C LEU A 585 -18.48 -6.06 22.96
N PRO A 586 -17.81 -5.97 24.13
CA PRO A 586 -16.46 -5.46 24.23
C PRO A 586 -15.50 -6.20 23.28
N ARG A 587 -14.54 -5.46 22.70
CA ARG A 587 -13.46 -6.08 21.91
C ARG A 587 -12.70 -7.09 22.79
N GLY A 588 -12.53 -8.31 22.28
CA GLY A 588 -11.91 -9.41 23.03
C GLY A 588 -12.89 -10.30 23.82
N HIS A 589 -14.20 -10.03 23.77
CA HIS A 589 -15.20 -10.91 24.38
C HIS A 589 -15.16 -12.31 23.76
N SER A 590 -15.15 -13.36 24.58
CA SER A 590 -14.97 -14.76 24.15
C SER A 590 -15.95 -15.21 23.06
N PHE A 591 -17.19 -14.71 23.10
CA PHE A 591 -18.21 -14.96 22.08
C PHE A 591 -17.86 -14.40 20.70
N THR A 592 -17.34 -13.17 20.63
CA THR A 592 -16.95 -12.55 19.35
C THR A 592 -15.81 -13.30 18.68
N SER A 593 -14.73 -13.60 19.43
CA SER A 593 -13.64 -14.45 18.96
C SER A 593 -14.13 -15.86 18.61
N GLY A 594 -15.09 -16.40 19.37
CA GLY A 594 -15.72 -17.69 19.15
C GLY A 594 -16.44 -17.79 17.80
N LEU A 595 -17.14 -16.74 17.37
CA LEU A 595 -17.80 -16.72 16.05
C LEU A 595 -16.79 -16.75 14.90
N PHE A 596 -15.67 -16.03 15.04
CA PHE A 596 -14.60 -16.06 14.04
C PHE A 596 -13.88 -17.43 14.02
N PHE A 597 -13.62 -18.03 15.18
CA PHE A 597 -13.09 -19.40 15.25
C PHE A 597 -14.05 -20.42 14.64
N ALA A 598 -15.34 -20.33 14.93
CA ALA A 598 -16.36 -21.20 14.33
C ALA A 598 -16.33 -21.11 12.80
N LEU A 599 -16.27 -19.90 12.25
CA LEU A 599 -16.17 -19.67 10.81
C LEU A 599 -14.94 -20.36 10.20
N ALA A 600 -13.75 -20.09 10.73
CA ALA A 600 -12.52 -20.65 10.18
C ALA A 600 -12.43 -22.16 10.36
N TRP A 601 -12.70 -22.68 11.56
CA TRP A 601 -12.63 -24.12 11.83
C TRP A 601 -13.66 -24.89 11.03
N GLY A 602 -14.86 -24.33 10.86
CA GLY A 602 -15.89 -24.90 10.00
C GLY A 602 -15.39 -25.06 8.57
N ALA A 603 -14.89 -23.97 7.97
CA ALA A 603 -14.38 -23.99 6.61
C ALA A 603 -13.18 -24.95 6.43
N ILE A 604 -12.22 -24.93 7.36
CA ILE A 604 -11.02 -25.80 7.32
C ILE A 604 -11.42 -27.27 7.43
N ILE A 605 -12.21 -27.64 8.43
CA ILE A 605 -12.61 -29.03 8.66
C ILE A 605 -13.49 -29.55 7.51
N GLY A 606 -14.48 -28.76 7.07
CA GLY A 606 -15.36 -29.14 5.97
C GLY A 606 -14.65 -29.24 4.63
N GLY A 607 -13.62 -28.42 4.41
CA GLY A 607 -12.82 -28.44 3.18
C GLY A 607 -12.05 -29.74 2.96
N VAL A 608 -11.93 -30.61 3.97
CA VAL A 608 -11.27 -31.92 3.87
C VAL A 608 -12.23 -33.02 3.37
N LEU A 609 -13.54 -32.83 3.52
CA LEU A 609 -14.53 -33.88 3.26
C LEU A 609 -14.50 -34.36 1.80
N THR A 610 -14.39 -33.43 0.86
CA THR A 610 -14.44 -33.72 -0.58
C THR A 610 -13.16 -33.28 -1.28
N LEU A 611 -12.97 -33.72 -2.53
CA LEU A 611 -11.87 -33.27 -3.38
C LEU A 611 -11.97 -31.81 -3.84
N LEU A 612 -13.07 -31.10 -3.51
CA LEU A 612 -13.36 -29.74 -3.96
C LEU A 612 -12.99 -28.67 -2.93
N GLY A 613 -12.90 -29.06 -1.65
CA GLY A 613 -12.70 -28.10 -0.56
C GLY A 613 -11.30 -27.49 -0.48
N GLY A 614 -10.33 -28.11 -1.15
CA GLY A 614 -9.00 -27.58 -1.28
C GLY A 614 -8.19 -28.34 -2.33
N ALA A 615 -7.13 -27.71 -2.81
CA ALA A 615 -6.34 -28.25 -3.90
C ALA A 615 -5.54 -29.52 -3.48
N ARG A 616 -5.33 -29.73 -2.17
CA ARG A 616 -4.53 -30.83 -1.58
C ARG A 616 -4.91 -32.24 -2.03
N GLY A 617 -6.22 -32.56 -2.09
CA GLY A 617 -6.69 -33.89 -2.46
C GLY A 617 -6.42 -34.23 -3.93
N PRO A 618 -6.79 -33.36 -4.87
CA PRO A 618 -6.38 -33.50 -6.26
C PRO A 618 -4.86 -33.64 -6.45
N LEU A 619 -4.03 -32.94 -5.67
CA LEU A 619 -2.56 -33.08 -5.75
C LEU A 619 -2.14 -34.49 -5.34
N ALA A 620 -2.68 -34.98 -4.24
CA ALA A 620 -2.35 -36.30 -3.72
C ALA A 620 -2.71 -37.39 -4.74
N MET A 621 -3.87 -37.26 -5.39
CA MET A 621 -4.29 -38.12 -6.49
C MET A 621 -3.32 -38.06 -7.67
N ALA A 622 -2.91 -36.85 -8.08
CA ALA A 622 -2.01 -36.62 -9.21
C ALA A 622 -0.65 -37.31 -9.00
N ILE A 623 -0.04 -37.05 -7.84
CA ILE A 623 1.28 -37.60 -7.49
C ILE A 623 1.20 -39.13 -7.40
N LEU A 624 0.16 -39.67 -6.76
CA LEU A 624 -0.06 -41.11 -6.68
C LEU A 624 -0.15 -41.77 -8.06
N GLN A 625 -0.96 -41.19 -8.96
CA GLN A 625 -1.16 -41.70 -10.30
C GLN A 625 0.14 -41.73 -11.10
N GLU A 626 0.93 -40.65 -11.06
CA GLU A 626 2.19 -40.56 -11.83
C GLU A 626 3.30 -41.44 -11.29
N THR A 627 3.35 -41.64 -9.97
CA THR A 627 4.41 -42.42 -9.31
C THR A 627 4.12 -43.91 -9.27
N THR A 628 2.85 -44.30 -9.10
CA THR A 628 2.47 -45.71 -8.86
C THR A 628 1.52 -46.29 -9.90
N GLY A 629 0.92 -45.45 -10.76
CA GLY A 629 -0.16 -45.85 -11.68
C GLY A 629 -1.51 -46.08 -11.00
N SER A 630 -1.57 -46.04 -9.66
CA SER A 630 -2.81 -46.23 -8.90
C SER A 630 -3.60 -44.93 -8.81
N VAL A 631 -4.92 -45.04 -8.72
CA VAL A 631 -5.83 -43.90 -8.55
C VAL A 631 -6.84 -44.22 -7.46
N PHE A 632 -7.34 -43.19 -6.77
CA PHE A 632 -8.50 -43.31 -5.89
C PHE A 632 -9.66 -42.50 -6.46
N SER A 633 -10.88 -42.99 -6.25
CA SER A 633 -12.10 -42.34 -6.69
C SER A 633 -12.49 -41.17 -5.78
N PHE A 634 -13.44 -40.34 -6.24
CA PHE A 634 -14.06 -39.32 -5.40
C PHE A 634 -14.72 -39.94 -4.16
N THR A 635 -15.27 -41.14 -4.30
CA THR A 635 -15.93 -41.89 -3.24
C THR A 635 -14.92 -42.38 -2.20
N ASP A 636 -13.77 -42.92 -2.63
CA ASP A 636 -12.71 -43.40 -1.73
C ASP A 636 -12.19 -42.27 -0.84
N TRP A 637 -11.94 -41.10 -1.43
CA TRP A 637 -11.54 -39.91 -0.67
C TRP A 637 -12.58 -39.54 0.38
N THR A 638 -13.85 -39.47 -0.04
CA THR A 638 -14.95 -39.02 0.83
C THR A 638 -15.21 -40.02 1.96
N LEU A 639 -15.15 -41.32 1.68
CA LEU A 639 -15.30 -42.37 2.69
C LEU A 639 -14.11 -42.43 3.65
N ALA A 640 -12.89 -42.16 3.18
CA ALA A 640 -11.70 -42.09 4.01
C ALA A 640 -11.72 -40.89 4.97
N SER A 641 -12.18 -39.73 4.49
CA SER A 641 -12.13 -38.46 5.22
C SER A 641 -13.34 -38.24 6.13
N ALA A 642 -14.53 -38.74 5.76
CA ALA A 642 -15.79 -38.41 6.44
C ALA A 642 -15.78 -38.69 7.96
N PRO A 643 -15.31 -39.85 8.46
CA PRO A 643 -15.29 -40.09 9.91
C PRO A 643 -14.37 -39.12 10.66
N ILE A 644 -13.24 -38.74 10.05
CA ILE A 644 -12.30 -37.77 10.63
C ILE A 644 -12.95 -36.40 10.67
N VAL A 645 -13.57 -35.96 9.57
CA VAL A 645 -14.26 -34.66 9.48
C VAL A 645 -15.40 -34.56 10.48
N LEU A 646 -16.27 -35.58 10.55
CA LEU A 646 -17.39 -35.60 11.51
C LEU A 646 -16.90 -35.62 12.97
N GLY A 647 -15.84 -36.39 13.25
CA GLY A 647 -15.17 -36.38 14.55
C GLY A 647 -14.60 -35.00 14.88
N MET A 648 -13.91 -34.37 13.94
CA MET A 648 -13.31 -33.04 14.12
C MET A 648 -14.35 -31.94 14.28
N LEU A 649 -15.46 -31.96 13.54
CA LEU A 649 -16.58 -31.03 13.75
C LEU A 649 -17.18 -31.18 15.14
N SER A 650 -17.27 -32.43 15.64
CA SER A 650 -17.76 -32.70 16.99
C SER A 650 -16.80 -32.18 18.06
N VAL A 651 -15.50 -32.41 17.90
CA VAL A 651 -14.45 -31.86 18.79
C VAL A 651 -14.47 -30.33 18.76
N ALA A 652 -14.51 -29.72 17.58
CA ALA A 652 -14.57 -28.27 17.42
C ALA A 652 -15.83 -27.68 18.06
N ALA A 653 -16.99 -28.32 17.89
CA ALA A 653 -18.25 -27.90 18.54
C ALA A 653 -18.16 -27.98 20.07
N VAL A 654 -17.62 -29.07 20.62
CA VAL A 654 -17.43 -29.24 22.08
C VAL A 654 -16.45 -28.20 22.63
N LEU A 655 -15.34 -27.95 21.94
CA LEU A 655 -14.37 -26.91 22.32
C LEU A 655 -15.01 -25.51 22.26
N LEU A 656 -15.74 -25.18 21.20
CA LEU A 656 -16.41 -23.88 21.11
C LEU A 656 -17.44 -23.70 22.23
N LEU A 657 -18.26 -24.72 22.52
CA LEU A 657 -19.29 -24.63 23.55
C LEU A 657 -18.75 -24.64 24.99
N SER A 658 -17.55 -25.18 25.22
CA SER A 658 -16.93 -25.21 26.55
C SER A 658 -16.12 -23.94 26.87
N PHE A 659 -15.51 -23.32 25.86
CA PHE A 659 -14.62 -22.16 26.05
C PHE A 659 -15.27 -20.80 25.75
N VAL A 660 -16.39 -20.78 25.03
CA VAL A 660 -17.11 -19.55 24.72
C VAL A 660 -18.15 -19.31 25.80
N GLU A 661 -18.13 -18.11 26.38
CA GLU A 661 -19.19 -17.70 27.30
C GLU A 661 -20.46 -17.36 26.51
N VAL A 662 -21.51 -18.13 26.76
CA VAL A 662 -22.79 -18.02 26.02
C VAL A 662 -23.92 -17.46 26.89
N SER A 663 -23.66 -17.16 28.16
CA SER A 663 -24.62 -16.57 29.09
C SER A 663 -24.89 -15.10 28.79
N SER A 664 -26.16 -14.68 28.87
CA SER A 664 -26.61 -13.28 28.90
C SER A 664 -26.31 -12.39 27.67
N ILE A 665 -26.17 -12.96 26.47
CA ILE A 665 -25.95 -12.17 25.24
C ILE A 665 -27.28 -11.73 24.62
N ASP A 666 -27.49 -10.43 24.43
CA ASP A 666 -28.62 -9.91 23.66
C ASP A 666 -28.40 -10.14 22.16
N MET A 667 -29.31 -10.90 21.56
CA MET A 667 -29.26 -11.27 20.15
C MET A 667 -29.99 -10.28 19.24
N LYS A 668 -30.74 -9.30 19.78
CA LYS A 668 -31.59 -8.41 18.97
C LYS A 668 -30.80 -7.65 17.90
N GLY A 669 -29.68 -7.03 18.28
CA GLY A 669 -28.86 -6.26 17.34
C GLY A 669 -28.18 -7.13 16.27
N ALA A 670 -27.74 -8.35 16.63
CA ALA A 670 -27.26 -9.32 15.65
C ALA A 670 -28.35 -9.71 14.64
N ILE A 671 -29.57 -10.01 15.11
CA ILE A 671 -30.70 -10.36 14.25
C ILE A 671 -31.06 -9.20 13.30
N GLN A 672 -31.09 -7.95 13.80
CA GLN A 672 -31.35 -6.78 12.95
C GLN A 672 -30.31 -6.60 11.84
N ARG A 673 -29.02 -6.77 12.15
CA ARG A 673 -27.93 -6.69 11.16
C ARG A 673 -28.00 -7.80 10.13
N ILE A 674 -28.47 -8.97 10.54
CA ILE A 674 -28.74 -10.11 9.67
C ILE A 674 -29.90 -9.84 8.74
N ASP A 675 -31.01 -9.32 9.26
CA ASP A 675 -32.17 -8.94 8.45
C ASP A 675 -31.80 -7.85 7.44
N GLN A 676 -30.95 -6.90 7.82
CA GLN A 676 -30.40 -5.91 6.88
C GLN A 676 -29.59 -6.59 5.76
N LYS A 677 -28.65 -7.48 6.10
CA LYS A 677 -27.86 -8.23 5.09
C LYS A 677 -28.73 -9.12 4.21
N ARG A 678 -29.82 -9.66 4.75
CA ARG A 678 -30.81 -10.42 3.99
C ARG A 678 -31.49 -9.59 2.92
N LEU A 679 -31.87 -8.36 3.25
CA LEU A 679 -32.46 -7.42 2.29
C LEU A 679 -31.45 -7.01 1.22
N GLU A 680 -30.16 -6.89 1.56
CA GLU A 680 -29.09 -6.57 0.61
C GLU A 680 -28.83 -7.70 -0.40
N ILE A 681 -28.78 -8.97 0.05
CA ILE A 681 -28.50 -10.12 -0.83
C ILE A 681 -29.71 -10.47 -1.72
N GLY A 682 -30.93 -10.38 -1.19
CA GLY A 682 -32.15 -10.65 -1.94
C GLY A 682 -32.36 -12.13 -2.34
N ARG A 683 -33.30 -12.38 -3.27
CA ARG A 683 -33.67 -13.74 -3.69
C ARG A 683 -32.68 -14.33 -4.70
N ALA A 684 -32.53 -15.66 -4.67
CA ALA A 684 -31.70 -16.39 -5.63
C ALA A 684 -32.04 -16.03 -7.08
N SER A 685 -31.02 -15.50 -7.77
CA SER A 685 -31.06 -15.24 -9.20
C SER A 685 -31.32 -16.53 -9.98
N TRP A 686 -31.72 -16.38 -11.25
CA TRP A 686 -31.85 -17.51 -12.15
C TRP A 686 -30.50 -18.24 -12.34
N SER A 687 -29.40 -17.48 -12.44
CA SER A 687 -28.05 -18.02 -12.55
C SER A 687 -27.63 -18.82 -11.32
N ALA A 688 -27.94 -18.36 -10.10
CA ALA A 688 -27.65 -19.10 -8.87
C ALA A 688 -28.36 -20.47 -8.83
N ARG A 689 -29.63 -20.52 -9.25
CA ARG A 689 -30.41 -21.76 -9.30
C ARG A 689 -29.87 -22.74 -10.35
N LEU A 690 -29.55 -22.25 -11.55
CA LEU A 690 -28.93 -23.07 -12.59
C LEU A 690 -27.55 -23.59 -12.15
N MET A 691 -26.75 -22.76 -11.47
CA MET A 691 -25.45 -23.17 -10.95
C MET A 691 -25.57 -24.25 -9.88
N ALA A 692 -26.56 -24.17 -9.00
CA ALA A 692 -26.83 -25.20 -8.00
C ALA A 692 -27.20 -26.54 -8.67
N VAL A 693 -28.07 -26.52 -9.68
CA VAL A 693 -28.42 -27.73 -10.46
C VAL A 693 -27.20 -28.29 -11.17
N LEU A 694 -26.41 -27.44 -11.84
CA LEU A 694 -25.19 -27.86 -12.51
C LEU A 694 -24.22 -28.54 -11.54
N MET A 695 -23.98 -27.93 -10.38
CA MET A 695 -23.10 -28.49 -9.34
C MET A 695 -23.59 -29.86 -8.84
N LEU A 696 -24.90 -30.01 -8.60
CA LEU A 696 -25.49 -31.29 -8.20
C LEU A 696 -25.33 -32.36 -9.29
N CYS A 697 -25.54 -32.00 -10.56
CA CYS A 697 -25.32 -32.89 -11.69
C CYS A 697 -23.85 -33.29 -11.84
N THR A 698 -22.92 -32.34 -11.69
CA THR A 698 -21.47 -32.60 -11.72
C THR A 698 -21.09 -33.54 -10.57
N MET A 699 -21.64 -33.34 -9.38
CA MET A 699 -21.35 -34.18 -8.23
C MET A 699 -21.85 -35.61 -8.44
N PHE A 700 -23.08 -35.76 -8.91
CA PHE A 700 -23.60 -37.06 -9.33
C PHE A 700 -22.70 -37.71 -10.39
N GLY A 701 -22.22 -36.91 -11.35
CA GLY A 701 -21.27 -37.35 -12.38
C GLY A 701 -19.98 -37.92 -11.80
N TRP A 702 -19.33 -37.22 -10.86
CA TRP A 702 -18.09 -37.70 -10.23
C TRP A 702 -18.28 -38.98 -9.42
N VAL A 703 -19.42 -39.13 -8.74
CA VAL A 703 -19.71 -40.33 -7.94
C VAL A 703 -20.01 -41.55 -8.81
N VAL A 704 -20.79 -41.38 -9.89
CA VAL A 704 -21.29 -42.51 -10.69
C VAL A 704 -20.40 -42.83 -11.89
N PHE A 705 -19.90 -41.81 -12.58
CA PHE A 705 -19.15 -41.95 -13.83
C PHE A 705 -17.66 -41.59 -13.69
N GLY A 706 -17.21 -41.26 -12.48
CA GLY A 706 -15.84 -40.79 -12.23
C GLY A 706 -14.77 -41.79 -12.63
N GLU A 707 -15.01 -43.09 -12.40
CA GLU A 707 -14.06 -44.17 -12.76
C GLU A 707 -14.02 -44.43 -14.28
N THR A 708 -15.15 -44.31 -14.97
CA THR A 708 -15.26 -44.62 -16.40
C THR A 708 -14.89 -43.45 -17.31
N LEU A 709 -15.32 -42.23 -16.96
CA LEU A 709 -15.11 -41.03 -17.79
C LEU A 709 -13.94 -40.16 -17.30
N GLY A 710 -13.48 -40.36 -16.07
CA GLY A 710 -12.45 -39.55 -15.43
C GLY A 710 -13.02 -38.26 -14.83
N LEU A 711 -12.54 -37.91 -13.63
CA LEU A 711 -12.98 -36.72 -12.89
C LEU A 711 -12.75 -35.41 -13.68
N ALA A 712 -11.61 -35.33 -14.38
CA ALA A 712 -11.22 -34.16 -15.16
C ALA A 712 -12.19 -33.88 -16.32
N ALA A 713 -12.59 -34.90 -17.07
CA ALA A 713 -13.50 -34.75 -18.21
C ALA A 713 -14.87 -34.24 -17.75
N ILE A 714 -15.40 -34.80 -16.66
CA ILE A 714 -16.67 -34.36 -16.06
C ILE A 714 -16.59 -32.89 -15.62
N ALA A 715 -15.47 -32.49 -15.00
CA ALA A 715 -15.26 -31.12 -14.56
C ALA A 715 -15.23 -30.14 -15.75
N LEU A 716 -14.45 -30.46 -16.79
CA LEU A 716 -14.33 -29.62 -17.98
C LEU A 716 -15.65 -29.51 -18.76
N LEU A 717 -16.39 -30.60 -18.91
CA LEU A 717 -17.73 -30.58 -19.51
C LEU A 717 -18.70 -29.70 -18.71
N ALA A 718 -18.65 -29.76 -17.38
CA ALA A 718 -19.46 -28.91 -16.53
C ALA A 718 -19.10 -27.42 -16.69
N VAL A 719 -17.81 -27.08 -16.84
CA VAL A 719 -17.36 -25.72 -17.14
C VAL A 719 -17.88 -25.24 -18.50
N VAL A 720 -17.81 -26.08 -19.54
CA VAL A 720 -18.38 -25.75 -20.86
C VAL A 720 -19.88 -25.50 -20.74
N LEU A 721 -20.60 -26.35 -20.00
CA LEU A 721 -22.04 -26.20 -19.78
C LEU A 721 -22.37 -24.94 -18.98
N MET A 722 -21.56 -24.57 -18.00
CA MET A 722 -21.69 -23.33 -17.22
C MET A 722 -21.68 -22.09 -18.13
N PHE A 723 -20.75 -22.03 -19.09
CA PHE A 723 -20.67 -20.94 -20.06
C PHE A 723 -21.79 -21.01 -21.10
N ALA A 724 -22.15 -22.21 -21.58
CA ALA A 724 -23.27 -22.40 -22.50
C ALA A 724 -24.60 -21.92 -21.90
N LEU A 725 -24.81 -22.15 -20.60
CA LEU A 725 -25.96 -21.68 -19.83
C LEU A 725 -25.88 -20.19 -19.43
N ARG A 726 -24.81 -19.49 -19.83
CA ARG A 726 -24.54 -18.07 -19.50
C ARG A 726 -24.58 -17.77 -18.00
N ILE A 727 -24.07 -18.69 -17.18
CA ILE A 727 -24.01 -18.50 -15.71
C ILE A 727 -22.94 -17.48 -15.32
N ALA A 728 -21.79 -17.48 -16.01
CA ALA A 728 -20.66 -16.58 -15.75
C ALA A 728 -19.94 -16.20 -17.05
N ALA A 729 -19.22 -15.07 -17.05
CA ALA A 729 -18.36 -14.66 -18.17
C ALA A 729 -16.93 -15.18 -18.03
N TRP A 730 -16.24 -15.44 -19.15
CA TRP A 730 -14.87 -16.00 -19.10
C TRP A 730 -13.90 -15.12 -18.29
N LYS A 731 -13.93 -13.80 -18.50
CA LYS A 731 -13.07 -12.84 -17.79
C LYS A 731 -13.29 -12.88 -16.27
N GLU A 732 -14.53 -13.10 -15.84
CA GLU A 732 -14.91 -13.17 -14.43
C GLU A 732 -14.45 -14.46 -13.75
N VAL A 733 -14.47 -15.57 -14.49
CA VAL A 733 -13.97 -16.87 -14.03
C VAL A 733 -12.45 -16.87 -14.02
N GLN A 734 -11.82 -16.35 -15.09
CA GLN A 734 -10.37 -16.26 -15.22
C GLN A 734 -9.72 -15.49 -14.05
N SER A 735 -10.36 -14.43 -13.56
CA SER A 735 -9.84 -13.65 -12.43
C SER A 735 -9.91 -14.37 -11.08
N GLN A 736 -10.69 -15.46 -10.99
CA GLN A 736 -10.90 -16.24 -9.77
C GLN A 736 -10.10 -17.55 -9.76
N ILE A 737 -9.54 -17.95 -10.90
CA ILE A 737 -8.69 -19.14 -11.00
C ILE A 737 -7.30 -18.81 -10.46
N ASP A 738 -6.85 -19.57 -9.47
CA ASP A 738 -5.47 -19.52 -9.01
C ASP A 738 -4.55 -20.30 -9.96
N TRP A 739 -4.02 -19.58 -10.96
CA TRP A 739 -3.04 -20.12 -11.91
C TRP A 739 -1.74 -20.54 -11.23
N GLY A 740 -1.40 -19.93 -10.09
CA GLY A 740 -0.22 -20.29 -9.30
C GLY A 740 -0.32 -21.72 -8.78
N VAL A 741 -1.48 -22.11 -8.25
CA VAL A 741 -1.74 -23.49 -7.82
C VAL A 741 -1.56 -24.46 -9.00
N ILE A 742 -2.13 -24.16 -10.17
CA ILE A 742 -2.01 -25.05 -11.35
C ILE A 742 -0.54 -25.25 -11.76
N VAL A 743 0.23 -24.16 -11.84
CA VAL A 743 1.67 -24.20 -12.17
C VAL A 743 2.48 -24.94 -11.11
N MET A 744 2.14 -24.73 -9.84
CA MET A 744 2.81 -25.39 -8.74
C MET A 744 2.70 -26.93 -8.83
N TYR A 745 1.56 -27.44 -9.29
CA TYR A 745 1.26 -28.87 -9.34
C TYR A 745 2.05 -29.54 -10.43
N GLY A 746 2.06 -28.96 -11.63
CA GLY A 746 2.88 -29.46 -12.73
C GLY A 746 4.34 -29.59 -12.32
N GLY A 747 4.88 -28.60 -11.58
CA GLY A 747 6.25 -28.68 -11.08
C GLY A 747 6.46 -29.69 -9.95
N ALA A 748 5.53 -29.79 -9.00
CA ALA A 748 5.62 -30.78 -7.93
C ALA A 748 5.55 -32.22 -8.46
N ILE A 749 4.65 -32.48 -9.41
CA ILE A 749 4.51 -33.77 -10.10
C ILE A 749 5.79 -34.08 -10.89
N ALA A 750 6.34 -33.09 -11.62
CA ALA A 750 7.58 -33.27 -12.36
C ALA A 750 8.76 -33.62 -11.45
N ILE A 751 8.91 -32.94 -10.32
CA ILE A 751 9.94 -33.24 -9.34
C ILE A 751 9.72 -34.64 -8.75
N ALA A 752 8.50 -34.97 -8.31
CA ALA A 752 8.18 -36.29 -7.76
C ALA A 752 8.47 -37.43 -8.75
N LYS A 753 8.03 -37.28 -10.00
CA LYS A 753 8.26 -38.28 -11.05
C LYS A 753 9.75 -38.40 -11.40
N SER A 754 10.49 -37.29 -11.39
CA SER A 754 11.95 -37.32 -11.62
C SER A 754 12.68 -38.10 -10.52
N LEU A 755 12.24 -38.03 -9.26
CA LEU A 755 12.82 -38.80 -8.17
C LEU A 755 12.55 -40.31 -8.33
N GLU A 756 11.36 -40.67 -8.81
CA GLU A 756 10.98 -42.06 -9.07
C GLU A 756 11.78 -42.65 -10.24
N MET A 757 11.74 -42.01 -11.42
CA MET A 757 12.40 -42.52 -12.63
C MET A 757 13.92 -42.62 -12.53
N THR A 758 14.55 -41.81 -11.69
CA THR A 758 16.02 -41.81 -11.51
C THR A 758 16.50 -42.76 -10.41
N GLY A 759 15.58 -43.39 -9.67
CA GLY A 759 15.87 -44.25 -8.51
C GLY A 759 16.22 -43.48 -7.22
N ALA A 760 16.20 -42.14 -7.26
CA ALA A 760 16.47 -41.28 -6.11
C ALA A 760 15.46 -41.48 -4.97
N ALA A 761 14.19 -41.70 -5.31
CA ALA A 761 13.13 -41.98 -4.36
C ALA A 761 13.46 -43.23 -3.51
N ALA A 762 13.84 -44.34 -4.17
CA ALA A 762 14.19 -45.59 -3.51
C ALA A 762 15.45 -45.45 -2.63
N TRP A 763 16.43 -44.66 -3.08
CA TRP A 763 17.63 -44.36 -2.29
C TRP A 763 17.29 -43.60 -1.00
N ILE A 764 16.44 -42.57 -1.05
CA ILE A 764 15.97 -41.86 0.15
C ILE A 764 15.23 -42.82 1.09
N ALA A 765 14.36 -43.66 0.55
CA ALA A 765 13.56 -44.59 1.35
C ALA A 765 14.45 -45.53 2.17
N GLN A 766 15.53 -46.05 1.58
CA GLN A 766 16.50 -46.90 2.27
C GLN A 766 17.28 -46.11 3.34
N ALA A 767 17.67 -44.87 3.04
CA ALA A 767 18.44 -44.04 3.96
C ALA A 767 17.64 -43.57 5.19
N LEU A 768 16.33 -43.32 5.02
CA LEU A 768 15.45 -42.78 6.06
C LEU A 768 14.58 -43.84 6.74
N TRP A 769 14.69 -45.12 6.37
CA TRP A 769 13.90 -46.19 6.93
C TRP A 769 14.14 -46.33 8.45
N PRO A 770 13.14 -46.05 9.31
CA PRO A 770 13.30 -46.25 10.74
C PRO A 770 13.16 -47.75 11.03
N ALA A 771 14.29 -48.43 11.25
CA ALA A 771 14.30 -49.86 11.55
C ALA A 771 13.41 -50.16 12.78
N GLY A 772 12.40 -51.01 12.60
CA GLY A 772 11.52 -51.49 13.67
C GLY A 772 10.13 -50.83 13.78
N LEU A 773 9.78 -49.85 12.95
CA LEU A 773 8.41 -49.34 12.88
C LEU A 773 7.49 -50.26 12.07
N SER A 774 6.27 -50.48 12.57
CA SER A 774 5.21 -51.12 11.78
C SER A 774 4.72 -50.18 10.67
N GLY A 775 4.15 -50.72 9.59
CA GLY A 775 3.58 -49.89 8.51
C GLY A 775 2.57 -48.86 9.03
N TRP A 776 1.66 -49.26 9.92
CA TRP A 776 0.73 -48.31 10.56
C TRP A 776 1.44 -47.23 11.41
N GLY A 777 2.50 -47.60 12.14
CA GLY A 777 3.32 -46.66 12.89
C GLY A 777 4.03 -45.64 12.00
N LEU A 778 4.50 -46.07 10.83
CA LEU A 778 5.06 -45.17 9.81
C LEU A 778 3.99 -44.22 9.25
N LEU A 779 2.80 -44.71 8.94
CA LEU A 779 1.69 -43.86 8.46
C LEU A 779 1.32 -42.78 9.48
N LEU A 780 1.27 -43.11 10.78
CA LEU A 780 1.06 -42.14 11.85
C LEU A 780 2.19 -41.11 11.96
N LEU A 781 3.45 -41.55 11.87
CA LEU A 781 4.60 -40.65 11.91
C LEU A 781 4.57 -39.67 10.74
N LEU A 782 4.29 -40.16 9.53
CA LEU A 782 4.13 -39.33 8.32
C LEU A 782 2.96 -38.36 8.46
N GLY A 783 1.84 -38.81 9.03
CA GLY A 783 0.69 -37.95 9.35
C GLY A 783 1.06 -36.84 10.34
N LEU A 784 1.76 -37.16 11.43
CA LEU A 784 2.23 -36.17 12.40
C LEU A 784 3.20 -35.15 11.78
N MET A 785 4.17 -35.61 10.99
CA MET A 785 5.08 -34.73 10.27
C MET A 785 4.33 -33.80 9.31
N THR A 786 3.32 -34.32 8.61
CA THR A 786 2.46 -33.53 7.71
C THR A 786 1.64 -32.49 8.49
N LEU A 787 1.05 -32.85 9.64
CA LEU A 787 0.33 -31.90 10.52
C LEU A 787 1.22 -30.74 10.96
N LEU A 788 2.42 -31.05 11.44
CA LEU A 788 3.35 -30.04 11.91
C LEU A 788 3.85 -29.14 10.78
N LEU A 789 4.11 -29.73 9.61
CA LEU A 789 4.58 -28.99 8.45
C LEU A 789 3.50 -28.04 7.92
N THR A 790 2.25 -28.48 7.86
CA THR A 790 1.14 -27.69 7.31
C THR A 790 0.76 -26.46 8.14
N GLU A 791 1.26 -26.36 9.38
CA GLU A 791 1.11 -25.15 10.20
C GLU A 791 2.11 -24.06 9.81
N ALA A 792 3.26 -24.45 9.25
CA ALA A 792 4.34 -23.56 8.86
C ALA A 792 4.27 -23.15 7.38
N ILE A 793 3.74 -24.02 6.52
CA ILE A 793 3.68 -23.82 5.07
C ILE A 793 2.27 -24.11 4.53
N SER A 794 2.00 -23.78 3.27
CA SER A 794 0.70 -24.09 2.66
C SER A 794 0.41 -25.59 2.63
N ASN A 795 -0.86 -25.96 2.87
CA ASN A 795 -1.36 -27.34 2.83
C ASN A 795 -0.88 -28.13 1.60
N THR A 796 -0.95 -27.47 0.45
CA THR A 796 -0.57 -28.10 -0.81
C THR A 796 0.94 -28.30 -0.94
N ALA A 797 1.74 -27.36 -0.47
CA ALA A 797 3.19 -27.54 -0.41
C ALA A 797 3.56 -28.70 0.53
N ALA A 798 2.83 -28.86 1.65
CA ALA A 798 3.03 -30.00 2.55
C ALA A 798 2.78 -31.34 1.83
N VAL A 799 1.72 -31.46 1.02
CA VAL A 799 1.49 -32.66 0.18
C VAL A 799 2.59 -32.84 -0.87
N ALA A 800 2.96 -31.77 -1.58
CA ALA A 800 4.01 -31.81 -2.60
C ALA A 800 5.38 -32.30 -2.06
N ILE A 801 5.65 -32.03 -0.78
CA ILE A 801 6.88 -32.42 -0.10
C ILE A 801 6.76 -33.82 0.49
N MET A 802 5.72 -34.06 1.30
CA MET A 802 5.60 -35.27 2.12
C MET A 802 5.21 -36.49 1.30
N LEU A 803 4.36 -36.33 0.28
CA LEU A 803 3.80 -37.46 -0.45
C LEU A 803 4.84 -38.21 -1.29
N PRO A 804 5.69 -37.55 -2.11
CA PRO A 804 6.72 -38.26 -2.87
C PRO A 804 7.69 -39.02 -1.95
N LEU A 805 8.03 -38.42 -0.81
CA LEU A 805 8.89 -39.03 0.21
C LEU A 805 8.23 -40.25 0.86
N ALA A 806 6.93 -40.18 1.14
CA ALA A 806 6.20 -41.29 1.75
C ALA A 806 5.96 -42.45 0.79
N LEU A 807 5.65 -42.16 -0.49
CA LEU A 807 5.42 -43.19 -1.50
C LEU A 807 6.68 -44.00 -1.78
N SER A 808 7.86 -43.39 -1.67
CA SER A 808 9.11 -44.13 -1.83
C SER A 808 9.34 -45.18 -0.73
N MET A 809 8.78 -44.95 0.46
CA MET A 809 8.84 -45.86 1.61
C MET A 809 7.71 -46.91 1.61
N ALA A 810 6.72 -46.81 0.71
CA ALA A 810 5.55 -47.69 0.69
C ALA A 810 5.93 -49.17 0.52
N GLY A 811 6.84 -49.45 -0.43
CA GLY A 811 7.28 -50.80 -0.74
C GLY A 811 8.03 -51.50 0.39
N THR A 812 8.89 -50.77 1.12
CA THR A 812 9.62 -51.30 2.29
C THR A 812 8.72 -51.45 3.51
N ALA A 813 7.66 -50.64 3.61
CA ALA A 813 6.71 -50.67 4.72
C ALA A 813 5.57 -51.69 4.55
N HIS A 814 5.46 -52.31 3.38
CA HIS A 814 4.29 -53.10 2.98
C HIS A 814 2.98 -52.34 3.17
N LEU A 815 3.01 -51.03 2.89
CA LEU A 815 1.83 -50.16 2.93
C LEU A 815 1.27 -50.00 1.52
N ASP A 816 -0.05 -50.05 1.43
CA ASP A 816 -0.75 -49.67 0.22
C ASP A 816 -0.48 -48.17 -0.12
N PRO A 817 0.00 -47.86 -1.33
CA PRO A 817 0.26 -46.47 -1.74
C PRO A 817 -0.96 -45.56 -1.72
N VAL A 818 -2.16 -46.11 -1.97
CA VAL A 818 -3.42 -45.33 -1.92
C VAL A 818 -3.66 -44.82 -0.51
N SER A 819 -3.49 -45.68 0.50
CA SER A 819 -3.59 -45.33 1.92
C SER A 819 -2.63 -44.23 2.34
N ILE A 820 -1.39 -44.24 1.83
CA ILE A 820 -0.41 -43.17 2.09
C ILE A 820 -0.88 -41.85 1.47
N ALA A 821 -1.33 -41.87 0.22
CA ALA A 821 -1.80 -40.68 -0.49
C ALA A 821 -3.04 -40.07 0.15
N LEU A 822 -4.02 -40.90 0.52
CA LEU A 822 -5.20 -40.49 1.29
C LEU A 822 -4.78 -39.92 2.65
N GLY A 823 -3.86 -40.58 3.35
CA GLY A 823 -3.41 -40.15 4.67
C GLY A 823 -2.78 -38.77 4.66
N ILE A 824 -1.77 -38.56 3.83
CA ILE A 824 -1.07 -37.28 3.72
C ILE A 824 -2.00 -36.20 3.16
N GLY A 825 -2.78 -36.52 2.14
CA GLY A 825 -3.74 -35.60 1.52
C GLY A 825 -4.77 -35.09 2.52
N ILE A 826 -5.41 -35.98 3.27
CA ILE A 826 -6.43 -35.63 4.28
C ILE A 826 -5.80 -34.85 5.43
N VAL A 827 -4.70 -35.34 5.97
CA VAL A 827 -4.07 -34.77 7.18
C VAL A 827 -3.48 -33.38 6.93
N SER A 828 -2.94 -33.13 5.72
CA SER A 828 -2.47 -31.80 5.32
C SER A 828 -3.56 -30.71 5.34
N GLY A 829 -4.84 -31.09 5.45
CA GLY A 829 -5.93 -30.12 5.50
C GLY A 829 -6.22 -29.54 6.87
N PHE A 830 -5.61 -30.07 7.93
CA PHE A 830 -5.98 -29.77 9.31
C PHE A 830 -4.98 -28.82 10.00
N ALA A 831 -4.79 -27.63 9.41
CA ALA A 831 -3.96 -26.56 9.97
C ALA A 831 -4.81 -25.55 10.78
N PHE A 832 -4.63 -25.53 12.10
CA PHE A 832 -5.46 -24.79 13.06
C PHE A 832 -4.70 -23.82 13.96
N THR A 833 -3.38 -23.96 14.06
CA THR A 833 -2.55 -23.40 15.15
C THR A 833 -2.03 -22.01 14.81
N LEU A 834 -1.49 -21.83 13.61
CA LEU A 834 -0.85 -20.57 13.21
C LEU A 834 -1.70 -19.81 12.18
N PRO A 835 -1.71 -18.45 12.22
CA PRO A 835 -2.39 -17.64 11.21
C PRO A 835 -1.90 -17.92 9.80
N MET A 836 -0.60 -18.25 9.66
CA MET A 836 0.04 -18.49 8.37
C MET A 836 -0.25 -19.88 7.78
N GLY A 837 -0.78 -20.82 8.57
CA GLY A 837 -1.04 -22.19 8.10
C GLY A 837 -2.13 -22.24 7.03
N THR A 838 -3.18 -21.41 7.16
CA THR A 838 -4.25 -21.31 6.14
C THR A 838 -4.74 -19.87 5.96
N PRO A 839 -5.16 -19.48 4.74
CA PRO A 839 -5.77 -18.16 4.52
C PRO A 839 -7.03 -17.92 5.38
N ALA A 840 -7.79 -18.99 5.67
CA ALA A 840 -8.94 -18.95 6.59
C ALA A 840 -8.54 -18.40 7.97
N ASN A 841 -7.46 -18.94 8.55
CA ASN A 841 -6.89 -18.50 9.82
C ASN A 841 -6.32 -17.08 9.76
N ALA A 842 -5.62 -16.73 8.68
CA ALA A 842 -5.08 -15.38 8.48
C ALA A 842 -6.18 -14.32 8.42
N MET A 843 -7.26 -14.58 7.68
CA MET A 843 -8.40 -13.67 7.54
C MET A 843 -9.09 -13.38 8.88
N ILE A 844 -9.33 -14.41 9.69
CA ILE A 844 -9.94 -14.21 11.01
C ILE A 844 -8.98 -13.54 12.00
N TYR A 845 -7.67 -13.79 11.90
CA TYR A 845 -6.67 -13.12 12.74
C TYR A 845 -6.56 -11.63 12.39
N GLY A 846 -6.62 -11.29 11.10
CA GLY A 846 -6.60 -9.92 10.59
C GLY A 846 -7.77 -9.05 11.06
N THR A 847 -8.82 -9.66 11.64
CA THR A 847 -9.95 -8.92 12.24
C THR A 847 -9.58 -8.13 13.48
N GLY A 848 -8.49 -8.50 14.17
CA GLY A 848 -8.09 -7.92 15.45
C GLY A 848 -8.90 -8.41 16.66
N TYR A 849 -9.84 -9.35 16.48
CA TYR A 849 -10.64 -9.94 17.58
C TYR A 849 -10.04 -11.24 18.15
N ILE A 850 -8.93 -11.72 17.58
CA ILE A 850 -8.31 -12.99 17.95
C ILE A 850 -6.90 -12.75 18.49
N GLU A 851 -6.64 -13.24 19.70
CA GLU A 851 -5.30 -13.26 20.28
C GLU A 851 -4.51 -14.48 19.80
N LEU A 852 -3.27 -14.27 19.36
CA LEU A 852 -2.38 -15.34 18.88
C LEU A 852 -2.20 -16.46 19.91
N GLY A 853 -1.99 -16.10 21.19
CA GLY A 853 -1.79 -17.09 22.25
C GLY A 853 -3.01 -17.96 22.52
N ARG A 854 -4.23 -17.49 22.23
CA ARG A 854 -5.46 -18.30 22.33
C ARG A 854 -5.62 -19.19 21.11
N MET A 855 -5.36 -18.66 19.91
CA MET A 855 -5.38 -19.41 18.67
C MET A 855 -4.42 -20.62 18.71
N VAL A 856 -3.17 -20.40 19.13
CA VAL A 856 -2.16 -21.48 19.23
C VAL A 856 -2.61 -22.57 20.20
N ARG A 857 -3.10 -22.20 21.39
CA ARG A 857 -3.56 -23.18 22.39
C ARG A 857 -4.72 -24.03 21.88
N MET A 858 -5.73 -23.39 21.29
CA MET A 858 -6.90 -24.10 20.76
C MET A 858 -6.56 -24.92 19.52
N GLY A 859 -5.72 -24.40 18.63
CA GLY A 859 -5.26 -25.08 17.43
C GLY A 859 -4.42 -26.32 17.75
N LEU A 860 -3.55 -26.24 18.76
CA LEU A 860 -2.78 -27.41 19.23
C LEU A 860 -3.69 -28.54 19.73
N LEU A 861 -4.77 -28.20 20.45
CA LEU A 861 -5.76 -29.18 20.90
C LEU A 861 -6.47 -29.85 19.72
N LEU A 862 -6.85 -29.08 18.71
CA LEU A 862 -7.44 -29.61 17.48
C LEU A 862 -6.45 -30.47 16.70
N MET A 863 -5.18 -30.05 16.56
CA MET A 863 -4.13 -30.81 15.90
C MET A 863 -3.87 -32.17 16.58
N LEU A 864 -3.78 -32.19 17.91
CA LEU A 864 -3.65 -33.44 18.68
C LEU A 864 -4.88 -34.33 18.50
N SER A 865 -6.09 -33.74 18.49
CA SER A 865 -7.33 -34.47 18.24
C SER A 865 -7.37 -35.06 16.83
N THR A 866 -6.88 -34.32 15.82
CA THR A 866 -6.73 -34.82 14.44
C THR A 866 -5.83 -36.03 14.40
N LEU A 867 -4.66 -36.01 15.06
CA LEU A 867 -3.74 -37.14 15.07
C LEU A 867 -4.38 -38.39 15.70
N VAL A 868 -5.08 -38.21 16.81
CA VAL A 868 -5.79 -39.32 17.49
C VAL A 868 -6.90 -39.88 16.60
N LEU A 869 -7.76 -39.02 16.04
CA LEU A 869 -8.84 -39.45 15.15
C LEU A 869 -8.30 -40.11 13.88
N PHE A 870 -7.23 -39.56 13.29
CA PHE A 870 -6.56 -40.15 12.15
C PHE A 870 -6.05 -41.57 12.47
N GLY A 871 -5.41 -41.76 13.63
CA GLY A 871 -4.97 -43.08 14.07
C GLY A 871 -6.09 -44.08 14.30
N LEU A 872 -7.20 -43.64 14.91
CA LEU A 872 -8.38 -44.49 15.13
C LEU A 872 -9.05 -44.86 13.80
N VAL A 873 -9.27 -43.90 12.92
CA VAL A 873 -9.94 -44.12 11.63
C VAL A 873 -9.09 -45.00 10.72
N THR A 874 -7.79 -44.73 10.59
CA THR A 874 -6.89 -45.58 9.79
C THR A 874 -6.77 -47.01 10.34
N ARG A 875 -6.85 -47.20 11.67
CA ARG A 875 -6.74 -48.53 12.27
C ARG A 875 -8.02 -49.36 12.18
N PHE A 876 -9.17 -48.72 12.33
CA PHE A 876 -10.46 -49.41 12.51
C PHE A 876 -11.44 -49.22 11.37
N TRP A 877 -11.51 -48.04 10.74
CA TRP A 877 -12.47 -47.75 9.68
C TRP A 877 -11.93 -48.09 8.29
N TRP A 878 -10.70 -47.70 7.97
CA TRP A 878 -10.12 -47.92 6.65
C TRP A 878 -10.13 -49.41 6.21
N PRO A 879 -9.74 -50.38 7.07
CA PRO A 879 -9.83 -51.79 6.71
C PRO A 879 -11.27 -52.28 6.46
N VAL A 880 -12.25 -51.71 7.17
CA VAL A 880 -13.68 -52.06 7.01
C VAL A 880 -14.25 -51.44 5.73
N ALA A 881 -13.79 -50.24 5.38
CA ALA A 881 -14.18 -49.54 4.16
C ALA A 881 -13.48 -50.09 2.90
N GLY A 882 -12.57 -51.06 3.04
CA GLY A 882 -11.78 -51.60 1.92
C GLY A 882 -10.71 -50.63 1.41
N ILE A 883 -10.25 -49.72 2.26
CA ILE A 883 -9.22 -48.73 1.94
C ILE A 883 -7.91 -49.23 2.56
N GLY A 884 -7.01 -49.71 1.70
CA GLY A 884 -5.73 -50.30 2.12
C GLY A 884 -5.81 -51.79 2.41
#